data_AF-A0A2V6QQQ5-F1
#
_entry.id   AF-A0A2V6QQQ5-F1
#
_cell.length_a   1.000
_cell.length_b   1.000
_cell.length_c   1.000
_cell.angle_alpha   90.00
_cell.angle_beta   90.00
_cell.angle_gamma   90.00
#
_symmetry.space_group_name_H-M   'P 1'
#
loop_
_entity.id
_entity.type
_entity.pdbx_description
1 polymer ?
#
loop_
_entity_poly.entity_id
_entity_poly.type
_entity_poly.pdbx_seq_one_letter_code
_entity_poly.pdbx_strand_id
1 'polypeptide(L)'
;MKRRDFFKIVATTGAAAAAGGCQQATETILPLVVPNEHLVPGVAAWFATVCRECPAGCGVLARNRDGRVVKLEGNPDHPVNRGGLCIRGQAALQGLYHPDRFAGPQRREGAIFKALGWDDALKALAERLAAARGAGKGRGVALVTQLETGSLGALMDRWTQALGARPRVAFEPFGHEAIRAANRSAFGRDAVPYYAFEDAQVILNFGADWVETWINNVALPSSFARMHAFREGRSGTYIHVEPRQSLTAANADQWVRNAPGTELMIVAAILKLIVEEGRGADRAVAAAVAQVDPKKVAAESGLSYETLVGLASALAHGRPSLVIAGGAAASGPDATLVQYAVSLLNAALGNVGKTVRFGSDWAYGKATPYAEVAKLVQAMAAGEIEVLLLGPGVNPAFTLPGGLKAADAIKNVPFVVSFANQPDETTALAHLILPDTHWLESWGDYAPREGVTGLMQPTMKPIRDARPLGDVLLSVGRAVLGTEEGKGPLPWPGFEPYLRQAWEPLVKGDLAAAQRQGGVWRDVPAAAVVGARATAVEAVPAKLEGDAGGYALLAYPSLRMYDGRGASRAWLQEAPDPITSVAWDAWVEIASETAKSLGIARGDVVRVTSPHGAIELPAYPTPTLHPKAVAIPIGHRYARYHVPRYVGMPPTSQNPVALLSGAPEALGGGVQYLGVRVTLAKTGARRPLAVLQATFDQDHRELARHVELGAAREQALRGRTEAHEVVTMYTGQRYPGYRWGMAVDVDACVGCGACVVACIAENNVPVVGKAEAAYGRQVHWLRVERWLEDGKGPEAPNFFMPMFCQHCEVAPCEPVCPVFAAYRTDEGLNGQVYNRCVGTRYCGNNCPYHVRRFNWYNYDFPEPLEVQLNPDVTVRQLGVMEKCTMCIQRIMAGKDHAHRDEKRVVRDGDIVTACQQTCPTRAITFGNLKDDSSTVSKLTHSPRAYQVLDELGTRPGVSYLRKVVRAAGHA
;
A
#
# COMPACT_ATOMS: atom_id res chain seq x y z
N MET A 1 63.80 9.94 -8.35
CA MET A 1 63.31 11.27 -7.93
C MET A 1 63.98 11.65 -6.61
N LYS A 2 64.54 12.86 -6.44
CA LYS A 2 65.24 13.21 -5.19
C LYS A 2 64.24 13.70 -4.14
N ARG A 3 64.54 13.51 -2.85
CA ARG A 3 63.64 13.86 -1.73
C ARG A 3 63.21 15.34 -1.74
N ARG A 4 64.07 16.24 -2.21
CA ARG A 4 63.79 17.68 -2.36
C ARG A 4 62.83 18.00 -3.52
N ASP A 5 62.81 17.16 -4.56
CA ASP A 5 61.93 17.34 -5.71
C ASP A 5 60.51 16.86 -5.35
N PHE A 6 60.41 15.76 -4.61
CA PHE A 6 59.14 15.29 -4.02
C PHE A 6 58.48 16.35 -3.13
N PHE A 7 59.23 16.97 -2.20
CA PHE A 7 58.67 18.03 -1.36
C PHE A 7 58.27 19.29 -2.14
N LYS A 8 58.97 19.64 -3.25
CA LYS A 8 58.51 20.71 -4.14
C LYS A 8 57.19 20.35 -4.81
N ILE A 9 57.05 19.14 -5.37
CA ILE A 9 55.81 18.69 -6.00
C ILE A 9 54.67 18.69 -4.97
N VAL A 10 54.86 18.11 -3.79
CA VAL A 10 53.84 18.07 -2.73
C VAL A 10 53.44 19.48 -2.26
N ALA A 11 54.39 20.44 -2.16
CA ALA A 11 54.07 21.82 -1.81
C ALA A 11 53.25 22.53 -2.91
N THR A 12 53.66 22.42 -4.17
CA THR A 12 52.94 23.07 -5.29
C THR A 12 51.56 22.46 -5.52
N THR A 13 51.44 21.12 -5.48
CA THR A 13 50.14 20.43 -5.61
C THR A 13 49.25 20.65 -4.40
N GLY A 14 49.81 20.69 -3.19
CA GLY A 14 49.07 21.00 -1.96
C GLY A 14 48.48 22.41 -1.93
N ALA A 15 49.25 23.42 -2.39
CA ALA A 15 48.76 24.79 -2.52
C ALA A 15 47.64 24.92 -3.56
N ALA A 16 47.78 24.25 -4.72
CA ALA A 16 46.73 24.22 -5.75
C ALA A 16 45.44 23.53 -5.26
N ALA A 17 45.56 22.41 -4.53
CA ALA A 17 44.42 21.72 -3.93
C ALA A 17 43.73 22.58 -2.85
N ALA A 18 44.49 23.30 -2.03
CA ALA A 18 43.94 24.23 -1.04
C ALA A 18 43.19 25.41 -1.69
N ALA A 19 43.69 25.95 -2.81
CA ALA A 19 42.99 27.01 -3.55
C ALA A 19 41.66 26.52 -4.14
N GLY A 20 41.62 25.30 -4.70
CA GLY A 20 40.38 24.68 -5.20
C GLY A 20 39.38 24.35 -4.08
N GLY A 21 39.85 24.01 -2.88
CA GLY A 21 39.01 23.72 -1.72
C GLY A 21 38.33 24.93 -1.08
N CYS A 22 38.71 26.16 -1.45
CA CYS A 22 38.17 27.41 -0.90
C CYS A 22 37.25 28.17 -1.85
N GLN A 23 36.97 27.65 -3.05
CA GLN A 23 35.93 28.20 -3.92
C GLN A 23 34.58 27.59 -3.55
N GLN A 24 33.72 28.36 -2.87
CA GLN A 24 32.29 28.16 -3.02
C GLN A 24 31.97 28.28 -4.52
N ALA A 25 31.31 27.27 -5.08
CA ALA A 25 30.69 27.42 -6.38
C ALA A 25 29.68 28.59 -6.28
N THR A 26 29.66 29.47 -7.27
CA THR A 26 28.75 30.63 -7.27
C THR A 26 27.31 30.13 -7.41
N GLU A 27 26.58 30.12 -6.30
CA GLU A 27 25.16 29.77 -6.24
C GLU A 27 24.32 30.87 -6.92
N THR A 28 23.74 30.55 -8.07
CA THR A 28 22.91 31.49 -8.83
C THR A 28 21.47 31.47 -8.33
N ILE A 29 21.04 32.53 -7.65
CA ILE A 29 19.63 32.74 -7.30
C ILE A 29 18.88 33.23 -8.55
N LEU A 30 17.99 32.40 -9.08
CA LEU A 30 17.17 32.72 -10.26
C LEU A 30 15.73 33.09 -9.83
N PRO A 31 15.32 34.37 -9.94
CA PRO A 31 13.93 34.76 -9.69
C PRO A 31 13.02 34.33 -10.85
N LEU A 32 11.70 34.31 -10.61
CA LEU A 32 10.71 34.12 -11.67
C LEU A 32 10.76 35.30 -12.66
N VAL A 33 10.90 34.99 -13.96
CA VAL A 33 10.90 35.99 -15.05
C VAL A 33 9.57 36.76 -15.12
N VAL A 34 8.47 36.09 -14.78
CA VAL A 34 7.15 36.69 -14.58
C VAL A 34 6.70 36.34 -13.16
N PRO A 35 6.51 37.32 -12.26
CA PRO A 35 5.99 37.07 -10.92
C PRO A 35 4.62 36.39 -10.95
N ASN A 36 4.36 35.53 -9.97
CA ASN A 36 3.06 34.88 -9.78
C ASN A 36 2.51 35.28 -8.42
N GLU A 37 1.43 36.06 -8.40
CA GLU A 37 0.81 36.60 -7.18
C GLU A 37 0.31 35.52 -6.20
N HIS A 38 0.12 34.28 -6.68
CA HIS A 38 -0.30 33.14 -5.86
C HIS A 38 0.88 32.30 -5.34
N LEU A 39 2.13 32.68 -5.63
CA LEU A 39 3.34 31.95 -5.24
C LEU A 39 4.31 32.89 -4.52
N VAL A 40 4.36 32.78 -3.19
CA VAL A 40 5.37 33.46 -2.36
C VAL A 40 6.59 32.55 -2.24
N PRO A 41 7.76 32.92 -2.80
CA PRO A 41 8.96 32.10 -2.70
C PRO A 41 9.34 31.85 -1.24
N GLY A 42 9.66 30.61 -0.89
CA GLY A 42 9.91 30.24 0.51
C GLY A 42 8.70 29.66 1.25
N VAL A 43 7.46 29.86 0.75
CA VAL A 43 6.21 29.35 1.35
C VAL A 43 5.70 28.13 0.57
N ALA A 44 5.05 27.19 1.25
CA ALA A 44 4.46 26.01 0.62
C ALA A 44 2.99 26.23 0.26
N ALA A 45 2.64 26.00 -1.01
CA ALA A 45 1.25 25.88 -1.45
C ALA A 45 0.76 24.43 -1.30
N TRP A 46 -0.54 24.23 -1.06
CA TRP A 46 -1.15 22.91 -0.91
C TRP A 46 -2.31 22.74 -1.87
N PHE A 47 -2.26 21.70 -2.71
CA PHE A 47 -3.28 21.41 -3.71
C PHE A 47 -4.00 20.08 -3.39
N ALA A 48 -5.33 20.10 -3.38
CA ALA A 48 -6.15 18.92 -3.10
C ALA A 48 -6.45 18.15 -4.40
N THR A 49 -6.02 16.88 -4.49
CA THR A 49 -6.17 16.04 -5.70
C THR A 49 -6.37 14.57 -5.31
N VAL A 50 -6.45 13.64 -6.27
CA VAL A 50 -6.72 12.21 -6.00
C VAL A 50 -5.55 11.31 -6.37
N CYS A 51 -5.14 10.47 -5.43
CA CYS A 51 -4.09 9.46 -5.63
C CYS A 51 -4.58 8.31 -6.52
N ARG A 52 -3.90 8.08 -7.65
CA ARG A 52 -4.20 7.00 -8.61
C ARG A 52 -3.31 5.76 -8.48
N GLU A 53 -2.64 5.59 -7.33
CA GLU A 53 -1.69 4.48 -7.08
C GLU A 53 -2.34 3.11 -6.86
N CYS A 54 -3.66 3.07 -6.80
CA CYS A 54 -4.53 1.88 -6.89
C CYS A 54 -5.99 2.40 -6.98
N PRO A 55 -6.99 1.54 -7.23
CA PRO A 55 -8.39 1.95 -7.35
C PRO A 55 -9.02 2.53 -6.06
N ALA A 56 -8.32 2.47 -4.92
CA ALA A 56 -8.78 2.99 -3.63
C ALA A 56 -9.10 4.52 -3.64
N GLY A 57 -8.53 5.28 -4.59
CA GLY A 57 -8.88 6.68 -4.87
C GLY A 57 -8.83 7.60 -3.64
N CYS A 58 -7.76 7.53 -2.85
CA CYS A 58 -7.59 8.39 -1.68
C CYS A 58 -7.30 9.83 -2.09
N GLY A 59 -7.99 10.79 -1.48
CA GLY A 59 -7.73 12.23 -1.67
C GLY A 59 -6.45 12.63 -0.94
N VAL A 60 -5.62 13.46 -1.58
CA VAL A 60 -4.32 13.87 -1.08
C VAL A 60 -4.14 15.39 -1.15
N LEU A 61 -3.32 15.92 -0.24
CA LEU A 61 -2.80 17.27 -0.30
C LEU A 61 -1.36 17.20 -0.79
N ALA A 62 -1.09 17.79 -1.94
CA ALA A 62 0.24 17.91 -2.53
C ALA A 62 0.92 19.19 -2.05
N ARG A 63 2.03 19.05 -1.31
CA ARG A 63 2.87 20.16 -0.87
C ARG A 63 3.72 20.65 -2.03
N ASN A 64 3.25 21.68 -2.72
CA ASN A 64 4.04 22.37 -3.73
C ASN A 64 5.00 23.36 -3.05
N ARG A 65 6.25 23.32 -3.49
CA ARG A 65 7.33 24.25 -3.17
C ARG A 65 7.76 24.89 -4.46
N ASP A 66 7.46 26.18 -4.63
CA ASP A 66 8.11 27.01 -5.64
C ASP A 66 7.96 26.48 -7.09
N GLY A 67 6.89 25.69 -7.36
CA GLY A 67 6.58 25.06 -8.65
C GLY A 67 6.64 23.51 -8.69
N ARG A 68 7.25 22.85 -7.70
CA ARG A 68 7.48 21.38 -7.64
C ARG A 68 6.81 20.73 -6.42
N VAL A 69 6.41 19.46 -6.49
CA VAL A 69 5.79 18.75 -5.34
C VAL A 69 6.84 18.02 -4.52
N VAL A 70 6.95 18.31 -3.22
CA VAL A 70 7.98 17.72 -2.34
C VAL A 70 7.43 16.74 -1.29
N LYS A 71 6.13 16.78 -1.04
CA LYS A 71 5.46 15.87 -0.09
C LYS A 71 4.02 15.65 -0.49
N LEU A 72 3.52 14.44 -0.25
CA LEU A 72 2.11 14.10 -0.31
C LEU A 72 1.63 13.76 1.10
N GLU A 73 0.42 14.18 1.44
CA GLU A 73 -0.30 13.78 2.66
C GLU A 73 -1.74 13.42 2.30
N GLY A 74 -2.46 12.70 3.17
CA GLY A 74 -3.88 12.47 2.96
C GLY A 74 -4.69 13.75 3.22
N ASN A 75 -5.73 13.98 2.42
CA ASN A 75 -6.69 15.06 2.63
C ASN A 75 -7.59 14.75 3.85
N PRO A 76 -7.62 15.61 4.90
CA PRO A 76 -8.51 15.44 6.07
C PRO A 76 -10.00 15.39 5.72
N ASP A 77 -10.43 16.16 4.73
CA ASP A 77 -11.83 16.31 4.36
C ASP A 77 -12.32 15.15 3.48
N HIS A 78 -11.42 14.54 2.72
CA HIS A 78 -11.80 13.52 1.74
C HIS A 78 -12.34 12.24 2.42
N PRO A 79 -13.61 11.85 2.15
CA PRO A 79 -14.37 10.97 3.03
C PRO A 79 -13.87 9.52 3.09
N VAL A 80 -13.06 9.09 2.11
CA VAL A 80 -12.44 7.76 2.05
C VAL A 80 -11.33 7.60 3.09
N ASN A 81 -10.48 8.60 3.26
CA ASN A 81 -9.20 8.43 3.97
C ASN A 81 -8.95 9.41 5.12
N ARG A 82 -9.70 10.52 5.21
CA ARG A 82 -9.79 11.39 6.41
C ARG A 82 -8.43 11.75 7.03
N GLY A 83 -7.48 12.14 6.17
CA GLY A 83 -6.10 12.53 6.51
C GLY A 83 -5.05 11.44 6.34
N GLY A 84 -5.42 10.15 6.40
CA GLY A 84 -4.49 9.03 6.25
C GLY A 84 -4.02 8.83 4.80
N LEU A 85 -2.82 8.26 4.63
CA LEU A 85 -2.26 7.91 3.32
C LEU A 85 -1.43 6.62 3.43
N CYS A 86 -1.64 5.66 2.52
CA CYS A 86 -0.90 4.40 2.53
C CYS A 86 0.52 4.55 1.97
N ILE A 87 1.35 3.52 2.22
CA ILE A 87 2.77 3.47 1.82
C ILE A 87 2.98 3.75 0.31
N ARG A 88 2.09 3.25 -0.55
CA ARG A 88 2.13 3.46 -2.01
C ARG A 88 1.88 4.92 -2.39
N GLY A 89 0.92 5.58 -1.72
CA GLY A 89 0.60 6.99 -1.94
C GLY A 89 1.70 7.94 -1.48
N GLN A 90 2.35 7.66 -0.35
CA GLN A 90 3.55 8.40 0.08
C GLN A 90 4.70 8.26 -0.94
N ALA A 91 4.85 7.10 -1.57
CA ALA A 91 5.88 6.84 -2.57
C ALA A 91 5.58 7.33 -3.99
N ALA A 92 4.43 7.96 -4.27
CA ALA A 92 4.08 8.36 -5.64
C ALA A 92 5.03 9.40 -6.26
N LEU A 93 5.72 10.21 -5.45
CA LEU A 93 6.75 11.14 -5.94
C LEU A 93 7.92 10.41 -6.63
N GLN A 94 8.23 9.18 -6.21
CA GLN A 94 9.19 8.30 -6.89
C GLN A 94 8.69 7.85 -8.28
N GLY A 95 7.38 7.90 -8.54
CA GLY A 95 6.79 7.68 -9.86
C GLY A 95 6.83 8.94 -10.73
N LEU A 96 6.42 10.08 -10.17
CA LEU A 96 6.44 11.41 -10.81
C LEU A 96 7.85 11.81 -11.29
N TYR A 97 8.85 11.68 -10.41
CA TYR A 97 10.23 12.10 -10.65
C TYR A 97 11.16 10.95 -11.08
N HIS A 98 10.62 9.82 -11.55
CA HIS A 98 11.46 8.68 -11.92
C HIS A 98 12.44 9.04 -13.07
N PRO A 99 13.75 8.73 -12.95
CA PRO A 99 14.74 8.99 -13.99
C PRO A 99 14.37 8.38 -15.34
N ASP A 100 13.83 7.15 -15.32
CA ASP A 100 13.47 6.40 -16.52
C ASP A 100 12.09 6.76 -17.09
N ARG A 101 11.48 7.89 -16.68
CA ARG A 101 10.27 8.35 -17.38
C ARG A 101 10.60 8.61 -18.85
N PHE A 102 9.76 8.11 -19.77
CA PHE A 102 9.92 8.37 -21.20
C PHE A 102 9.96 9.88 -21.45
N ALA A 103 10.99 10.33 -22.18
CA ALA A 103 11.25 11.77 -22.37
C ALA A 103 10.25 12.46 -23.31
N GLY A 104 9.67 11.70 -24.24
CA GLY A 104 8.70 12.08 -25.27
C GLY A 104 8.27 10.83 -26.07
N PRO A 105 7.44 10.96 -27.12
CA PRO A 105 6.95 9.82 -27.90
C PRO A 105 8.07 9.00 -28.53
N GLN A 106 7.85 7.69 -28.65
CA GLN A 106 8.84 6.77 -29.24
C GLN A 106 8.19 5.73 -30.14
N ARG A 107 8.87 5.37 -31.23
CA ARG A 107 8.46 4.32 -32.16
C ARG A 107 9.49 3.21 -32.21
N ARG A 108 9.02 1.96 -32.28
CA ARG A 108 9.87 0.78 -32.45
C ARG A 108 10.43 0.69 -33.86
N GLU A 109 11.75 0.49 -33.95
CA GLU A 109 12.46 0.07 -35.15
C GLU A 109 13.28 -1.18 -34.83
N GLY A 110 12.74 -2.34 -35.18
CA GLY A 110 13.31 -3.64 -34.81
C GLY A 110 13.37 -3.83 -33.29
N ALA A 111 14.58 -3.94 -32.75
CA ALA A 111 14.82 -4.16 -31.32
C ALA A 111 14.90 -2.86 -30.49
N ILE A 112 15.01 -1.69 -31.12
CA ILE A 112 15.21 -0.40 -30.43
C ILE A 112 13.98 0.51 -30.56
N PHE A 113 13.86 1.45 -29.62
CA PHE A 113 12.96 2.59 -29.72
C PHE A 113 13.73 3.83 -30.19
N LYS A 114 13.15 4.60 -31.12
CA LYS A 114 13.63 5.94 -31.50
C LYS A 114 12.59 6.98 -31.11
N ALA A 115 13.06 8.19 -30.79
CA ALA A 115 12.18 9.33 -30.53
C ALA A 115 11.37 9.68 -31.79
N LEU A 116 10.13 10.14 -31.59
CA LEU A 116 9.21 10.59 -32.64
C LEU A 116 8.53 11.90 -32.19
N GLY A 117 8.29 12.82 -33.12
CA GLY A 117 7.52 14.02 -32.82
C GLY A 117 6.06 13.67 -32.50
N TRP A 118 5.42 14.39 -31.58
CA TRP A 118 4.03 14.14 -31.22
C TRP A 118 3.08 14.10 -32.41
N ASP A 119 3.22 15.03 -33.35
CA ASP A 119 2.24 15.16 -34.43
C ASP A 119 2.37 14.00 -35.45
N ASP A 120 3.59 13.51 -35.69
CA ASP A 120 3.83 12.26 -36.44
C ASP A 120 3.32 11.03 -35.68
N ALA A 121 3.45 11.01 -34.35
CA ALA A 121 2.99 9.90 -33.51
C ALA A 121 1.45 9.81 -33.46
N LEU A 122 0.78 10.96 -33.32
CA LEU A 122 -0.68 11.08 -33.40
C LEU A 122 -1.20 10.73 -34.79
N LYS A 123 -0.52 11.21 -35.86
CA LYS A 123 -0.83 10.87 -37.25
C LYS A 123 -0.70 9.37 -37.51
N ALA A 124 0.40 8.73 -37.11
CA ALA A 124 0.61 7.30 -37.31
C ALA A 124 -0.44 6.43 -36.60
N LEU A 125 -0.93 6.87 -35.43
CA LEU A 125 -2.05 6.23 -34.74
C LEU A 125 -3.40 6.50 -35.46
N ALA A 126 -3.69 7.74 -35.85
CA ALA A 126 -4.91 8.09 -36.57
C ALA A 126 -5.04 7.36 -37.91
N GLU A 127 -3.96 7.26 -38.69
CA GLU A 127 -3.92 6.50 -39.96
C GLU A 127 -4.26 5.02 -39.74
N ARG A 128 -3.73 4.39 -38.69
CA ARG A 128 -4.00 2.98 -38.36
C ARG A 128 -5.45 2.74 -37.94
N LEU A 129 -6.01 3.63 -37.11
CA LEU A 129 -7.41 3.56 -36.68
C LEU A 129 -8.38 3.86 -37.83
N ALA A 130 -8.06 4.84 -38.69
CA ALA A 130 -8.85 5.16 -39.88
C ALA A 130 -8.84 4.00 -40.90
N ALA A 131 -7.70 3.34 -41.12
CA ALA A 131 -7.61 2.16 -41.97
C ALA A 131 -8.45 0.99 -41.41
N ALA A 132 -8.36 0.70 -40.10
CA ALA A 132 -9.18 -0.33 -39.47
C ALA A 132 -10.68 -0.04 -39.58
N ARG A 133 -11.10 1.22 -39.36
CA ARG A 133 -12.49 1.68 -39.53
C ARG A 133 -12.96 1.57 -40.99
N GLY A 134 -12.16 2.05 -41.94
CA GLY A 134 -12.48 2.05 -43.37
C GLY A 134 -12.61 0.65 -43.97
N ALA A 135 -11.82 -0.32 -43.48
CA ALA A 135 -11.92 -1.72 -43.84
C ALA A 135 -13.10 -2.47 -43.17
N GLY A 136 -13.99 -1.77 -42.45
CA GLY A 136 -15.07 -2.37 -41.66
C GLY A 136 -14.61 -3.06 -40.36
N LYS A 137 -13.29 -3.18 -40.15
CA LYS A 137 -12.65 -3.82 -38.98
C LYS A 137 -12.63 -2.92 -37.74
N GLY A 138 -13.66 -2.10 -37.50
CA GLY A 138 -13.77 -1.27 -36.30
C GLY A 138 -13.64 -2.10 -35.01
N ARG A 139 -14.30 -3.25 -34.95
CA ARG A 139 -14.18 -4.23 -33.85
C ARG A 139 -12.80 -4.92 -33.76
N GLY A 140 -11.86 -4.62 -34.64
CA GLY A 140 -10.44 -4.98 -34.50
C GLY A 140 -9.64 -3.99 -33.63
N VAL A 141 -10.24 -2.88 -33.21
CA VAL A 141 -9.65 -1.93 -32.26
C VAL A 141 -10.07 -2.28 -30.83
N ALA A 142 -9.11 -2.43 -29.92
CA ALA A 142 -9.33 -2.65 -28.49
C ALA A 142 -8.62 -1.57 -27.64
N LEU A 143 -9.34 -1.02 -26.66
CA LEU A 143 -8.80 -0.11 -25.65
C LEU A 143 -8.87 -0.76 -24.28
N VAL A 144 -7.70 -0.97 -23.66
CA VAL A 144 -7.55 -1.54 -22.32
C VAL A 144 -7.02 -0.46 -21.38
N THR A 145 -7.68 -0.23 -20.26
CA THR A 145 -7.32 0.77 -19.25
C THR A 145 -7.21 0.11 -17.88
N GLN A 146 -6.57 0.76 -16.91
CA GLN A 146 -6.82 0.44 -15.50
C GLN A 146 -8.29 0.75 -15.14
N LEU A 147 -8.73 0.51 -13.90
CA LEU A 147 -10.06 0.94 -13.45
C LEU A 147 -10.15 2.47 -13.37
N GLU A 148 -10.52 3.07 -14.51
CA GLU A 148 -10.87 4.49 -14.67
C GLU A 148 -12.38 4.71 -14.61
N THR A 149 -12.76 5.75 -13.87
CA THR A 149 -14.14 6.18 -13.60
C THR A 149 -14.30 7.66 -14.01
N GLY A 150 -15.34 8.34 -13.53
CA GLY A 150 -15.53 9.77 -13.77
C GLY A 150 -15.66 10.13 -15.25
N SER A 151 -15.25 11.35 -15.56
CA SER A 151 -15.25 11.93 -16.90
C SER A 151 -14.27 11.21 -17.83
N LEU A 152 -13.07 10.82 -17.37
CA LEU A 152 -12.13 10.12 -18.24
C LEU A 152 -12.68 8.76 -18.70
N GLY A 153 -13.28 7.99 -17.79
CA GLY A 153 -13.99 6.75 -18.12
C GLY A 153 -15.08 6.97 -19.17
N ALA A 154 -15.97 7.95 -18.93
CA ALA A 154 -17.08 8.29 -19.82
C ALA A 154 -16.61 8.77 -21.22
N LEU A 155 -15.51 9.52 -21.31
CA LEU A 155 -14.89 9.92 -22.57
C LEU A 155 -14.40 8.71 -23.36
N MET A 156 -13.72 7.76 -22.72
CA MET A 156 -13.19 6.57 -23.39
C MET A 156 -14.30 5.63 -23.86
N ASP A 157 -15.39 5.52 -23.10
CA ASP A 157 -16.56 4.75 -23.49
C ASP A 157 -17.28 5.41 -24.69
N ARG A 158 -17.43 6.74 -24.68
CA ARG A 158 -17.91 7.52 -25.84
C ARG A 158 -16.98 7.40 -27.05
N TRP A 159 -15.66 7.39 -26.85
CA TRP A 159 -14.65 7.28 -27.92
C TRP A 159 -14.73 5.93 -28.62
N THR A 160 -14.77 4.83 -27.86
CA THR A 160 -14.92 3.48 -28.43
C THR A 160 -16.24 3.33 -29.19
N GLN A 161 -17.34 3.90 -28.69
CA GLN A 161 -18.62 3.95 -29.38
C GLN A 161 -18.55 4.75 -30.69
N ALA A 162 -18.00 5.97 -30.68
CA ALA A 162 -17.91 6.84 -31.84
C ALA A 162 -17.04 6.27 -32.97
N LEU A 163 -15.94 5.58 -32.62
CA LEU A 163 -15.05 4.95 -33.59
C LEU A 163 -15.57 3.59 -34.10
N GLY A 164 -16.51 2.95 -33.39
CA GLY A 164 -16.98 1.60 -33.71
C GLY A 164 -16.05 0.48 -33.21
N ALA A 165 -15.23 0.79 -32.19
CA ALA A 165 -14.26 -0.12 -31.59
C ALA A 165 -14.92 -1.25 -30.78
N ARG A 166 -14.14 -2.19 -30.20
CA ARG A 166 -14.63 -2.98 -29.06
C ARG A 166 -14.91 -2.04 -27.87
N PRO A 167 -15.88 -2.36 -26.99
CA PRO A 167 -16.04 -1.64 -25.73
C PRO A 167 -14.73 -1.62 -24.94
N ARG A 168 -14.50 -0.56 -24.16
CA ARG A 168 -13.33 -0.46 -23.28
C ARG A 168 -13.26 -1.64 -22.31
N VAL A 169 -12.06 -2.18 -22.13
CA VAL A 169 -11.74 -3.14 -21.07
C VAL A 169 -11.11 -2.38 -19.91
N ALA A 170 -11.86 -2.19 -18.82
CA ALA A 170 -11.37 -1.66 -17.56
C ALA A 170 -10.72 -2.80 -16.74
N PHE A 171 -9.48 -3.13 -17.09
CA PHE A 171 -8.70 -4.19 -16.47
C PHE A 171 -8.15 -3.77 -15.11
N GLU A 172 -8.44 -4.56 -14.09
CA GLU A 172 -7.82 -4.44 -12.77
C GLU A 172 -7.64 -5.86 -12.22
N PRO A 173 -6.39 -6.33 -11.96
CA PRO A 173 -6.15 -7.70 -11.51
C PRO A 173 -6.99 -8.13 -10.30
N PHE A 174 -7.22 -7.20 -9.36
CA PHE A 174 -7.99 -7.44 -8.14
C PHE A 174 -9.43 -6.92 -8.27
N GLY A 175 -10.17 -7.43 -9.26
CA GLY A 175 -11.50 -6.95 -9.67
C GLY A 175 -12.68 -7.29 -8.74
N HIS A 176 -12.49 -8.18 -7.78
CA HIS A 176 -13.51 -8.64 -6.80
C HIS A 176 -14.78 -9.26 -7.43
N GLU A 177 -14.65 -9.94 -8.57
CA GLU A 177 -15.77 -10.52 -9.31
C GLU A 177 -16.59 -11.54 -8.51
N ALA A 178 -15.94 -12.32 -7.63
CA ALA A 178 -16.63 -13.29 -6.77
C ALA A 178 -17.62 -12.63 -5.79
N ILE A 179 -17.29 -11.45 -5.25
CA ILE A 179 -18.21 -10.66 -4.39
C ILE A 179 -19.42 -10.21 -5.21
N ARG A 180 -19.17 -9.69 -6.42
CA ARG A 180 -20.21 -9.23 -7.35
C ARG A 180 -21.15 -10.35 -7.77
N ALA A 181 -20.61 -11.53 -8.11
CA ALA A 181 -21.37 -12.70 -8.52
C ALA A 181 -22.20 -13.27 -7.36
N ALA A 182 -21.62 -13.39 -6.16
CA ALA A 182 -22.34 -13.80 -4.96
C ALA A 182 -23.51 -12.87 -4.61
N ASN A 183 -23.30 -11.54 -4.65
CA ASN A 183 -24.36 -10.57 -4.39
C ASN A 183 -25.45 -10.56 -5.48
N ARG A 184 -25.08 -10.84 -6.74
CA ARG A 184 -26.03 -11.05 -7.85
C ARG A 184 -26.94 -12.26 -7.57
N SER A 185 -26.36 -13.37 -7.15
CA SER A 185 -27.08 -14.61 -6.83
C SER A 185 -27.94 -14.49 -5.58
N ALA A 186 -27.37 -14.05 -4.45
CA ALA A 186 -28.06 -13.98 -3.16
C ALA A 186 -29.06 -12.82 -3.07
N PHE A 187 -28.74 -11.65 -3.62
CA PHE A 187 -29.50 -10.40 -3.38
C PHE A 187 -29.98 -9.69 -4.65
N GLY A 188 -29.64 -10.20 -5.84
CA GLY A 188 -29.94 -9.52 -7.11
C GLY A 188 -29.12 -8.25 -7.37
N ARG A 189 -27.96 -8.07 -6.70
CA ARG A 189 -27.14 -6.86 -6.77
C ARG A 189 -25.74 -7.15 -7.33
N ASP A 190 -25.42 -6.67 -8.53
CA ASP A 190 -24.06 -6.71 -9.07
C ASP A 190 -23.21 -5.57 -8.48
N ALA A 191 -22.75 -5.76 -7.24
CA ALA A 191 -22.06 -4.72 -6.47
C ALA A 191 -20.99 -5.28 -5.53
N VAL A 192 -19.99 -4.43 -5.24
CA VAL A 192 -19.08 -4.57 -4.10
C VAL A 192 -19.56 -3.59 -3.01
N PRO A 193 -20.27 -4.07 -1.97
CA PRO A 193 -20.96 -3.21 -1.01
C PRO A 193 -19.98 -2.51 -0.06
N TYR A 194 -20.50 -1.53 0.68
CA TYR A 194 -19.76 -0.94 1.80
C TYR A 194 -19.88 -1.82 3.05
N TYR A 195 -18.73 -2.30 3.52
CA TYR A 195 -18.59 -3.07 4.76
C TYR A 195 -18.29 -2.12 5.93
N ALA A 196 -19.26 -1.93 6.82
CA ALA A 196 -19.18 -1.00 7.94
C ALA A 196 -18.49 -1.65 9.15
N PHE A 197 -17.15 -1.73 9.09
CA PHE A 197 -16.32 -2.31 10.15
C PHE A 197 -16.53 -1.59 11.50
N GLU A 198 -16.72 -0.26 11.48
CA GLU A 198 -16.95 0.55 12.70
C GLU A 198 -18.25 0.24 13.44
N ASP A 199 -19.22 -0.41 12.79
CA ASP A 199 -20.55 -0.71 13.34
C ASP A 199 -20.70 -2.18 13.79
N ALA A 200 -19.62 -2.97 13.70
CA ALA A 200 -19.56 -4.36 14.15
C ALA A 200 -18.95 -4.48 15.56
N GLN A 201 -19.39 -5.47 16.33
CA GLN A 201 -18.75 -5.90 17.59
C GLN A 201 -17.89 -7.15 17.41
N VAL A 202 -18.19 -7.98 16.39
CA VAL A 202 -17.38 -9.13 15.99
C VAL A 202 -17.24 -9.13 14.48
N ILE A 203 -16.00 -9.24 13.98
CA ILE A 203 -15.71 -9.49 12.57
C ILE A 203 -15.12 -10.90 12.41
N LEU A 204 -15.70 -11.71 11.54
CA LEU A 204 -15.07 -12.95 11.03
C LEU A 204 -14.65 -12.76 9.58
N ASN A 205 -13.38 -12.97 9.28
CA ASN A 205 -12.80 -12.81 7.94
C ASN A 205 -12.25 -14.12 7.39
N PHE A 206 -12.56 -14.45 6.15
CA PHE A 206 -11.96 -15.53 5.36
C PHE A 206 -11.01 -14.94 4.29
N GLY A 207 -9.74 -14.78 4.66
CA GLY A 207 -8.66 -14.39 3.74
C GLY A 207 -8.65 -12.97 3.16
N ALA A 208 -9.63 -12.10 3.45
CA ALA A 208 -9.69 -10.75 2.86
C ALA A 208 -8.59 -9.84 3.40
N ASP A 209 -7.64 -9.46 2.55
CA ASP A 209 -6.43 -8.72 2.91
C ASP A 209 -6.65 -7.19 3.04
N TRP A 210 -7.54 -6.78 3.96
CA TRP A 210 -7.98 -5.39 4.08
C TRP A 210 -6.92 -4.40 4.62
N VAL A 211 -5.83 -4.88 5.22
CA VAL A 211 -4.63 -4.04 5.52
C VAL A 211 -3.73 -3.88 4.29
N GLU A 212 -3.69 -4.87 3.40
CA GLU A 212 -2.81 -4.91 2.24
C GLU A 212 -3.42 -4.25 1.00
N THR A 213 -4.46 -4.87 0.42
CA THR A 213 -5.04 -4.46 -0.87
C THR A 213 -6.55 -4.64 -1.05
N TRP A 214 -7.24 -5.46 -0.25
CA TRP A 214 -8.67 -5.73 -0.42
C TRP A 214 -9.53 -4.47 -0.25
N ILE A 215 -10.21 -4.06 -1.33
CA ILE A 215 -11.10 -2.90 -1.47
C ILE A 215 -10.47 -1.54 -1.13
N ASN A 216 -10.03 -1.30 0.11
CA ASN A 216 -9.45 -0.02 0.51
C ASN A 216 -8.54 -0.10 1.75
N ASN A 217 -7.23 -0.13 1.52
CA ASN A 217 -6.19 -0.26 2.55
C ASN A 217 -5.89 1.03 3.37
N VAL A 218 -6.83 1.97 3.39
CA VAL A 218 -6.78 3.17 4.25
C VAL A 218 -8.10 3.32 5.01
N ALA A 219 -9.24 3.24 4.31
CA ALA A 219 -10.57 3.31 4.90
C ALA A 219 -10.83 2.16 5.87
N LEU A 220 -10.59 0.91 5.44
CA LEU A 220 -10.90 -0.28 6.23
C LEU A 220 -10.00 -0.40 7.48
N PRO A 221 -8.66 -0.20 7.42
CA PRO A 221 -7.85 -0.10 8.63
C PRO A 221 -8.28 1.02 9.58
N SER A 222 -8.67 2.18 9.06
CA SER A 222 -9.17 3.29 9.89
C SER A 222 -10.47 2.91 10.62
N SER A 223 -11.38 2.21 9.95
CA SER A 223 -12.62 1.69 10.55
C SER A 223 -12.38 0.55 11.54
N PHE A 224 -11.49 -0.40 11.21
CA PHE A 224 -11.03 -1.46 12.12
C PHE A 224 -10.52 -0.86 13.44
N ALA A 225 -9.64 0.13 13.38
CA ALA A 225 -9.10 0.79 14.57
C ALA A 225 -10.15 1.59 15.37
N ARG A 226 -11.34 1.89 14.81
CA ARG A 226 -12.47 2.44 15.60
C ARG A 226 -13.26 1.35 16.33
N MET A 227 -13.37 0.15 15.75
CA MET A 227 -14.08 -1.01 16.30
C MET A 227 -13.26 -1.74 17.37
N HIS A 228 -11.97 -1.95 17.11
CA HIS A 228 -11.10 -2.76 17.97
C HIS A 228 -10.59 -1.99 19.19
N ALA A 229 -10.33 -0.68 19.05
CA ALA A 229 -9.71 0.14 20.11
C ALA A 229 -10.48 0.13 21.44
N PHE A 230 -9.74 -0.10 22.53
CA PHE A 230 -10.29 -0.15 23.88
C PHE A 230 -10.91 1.19 24.34
N ARG A 231 -12.23 1.20 24.58
CA ARG A 231 -13.04 2.35 25.02
C ARG A 231 -14.15 1.90 25.97
N GLU A 232 -14.39 2.63 27.07
CA GLU A 232 -15.47 2.32 28.02
C GLU A 232 -15.45 0.87 28.55
N GLY A 233 -14.27 0.26 28.65
CA GLY A 233 -14.10 -1.16 29.01
C GLY A 233 -14.47 -2.16 27.90
N ARG A 234 -14.74 -1.70 26.69
CA ARG A 234 -15.14 -2.51 25.52
C ARG A 234 -14.10 -2.41 24.39
N SER A 235 -14.07 -3.43 23.55
CA SER A 235 -13.24 -3.60 22.37
C SER A 235 -13.93 -4.68 21.53
N GLY A 236 -14.10 -4.49 20.22
CA GLY A 236 -14.70 -5.51 19.35
C GLY A 236 -13.73 -6.65 19.03
N THR A 237 -14.26 -7.87 18.84
CA THR A 237 -13.44 -9.07 18.54
C THR A 237 -13.13 -9.14 17.05
N TYR A 238 -11.88 -9.45 16.69
CA TYR A 238 -11.52 -9.78 15.31
C TYR A 238 -10.94 -11.19 15.15
N ILE A 239 -11.59 -12.00 14.32
CA ILE A 239 -11.19 -13.38 14.02
C ILE A 239 -10.89 -13.54 12.51
N HIS A 240 -9.80 -14.22 12.18
CA HIS A 240 -9.33 -14.38 10.81
C HIS A 240 -9.03 -15.85 10.48
N VAL A 241 -9.64 -16.38 9.42
CA VAL A 241 -9.41 -17.70 8.85
C VAL A 241 -8.58 -17.57 7.57
N GLU A 242 -7.34 -18.04 7.58
CA GLU A 242 -6.45 -18.10 6.41
C GLU A 242 -5.34 -19.15 6.65
N PRO A 243 -4.94 -19.96 5.64
CA PRO A 243 -3.84 -20.92 5.80
C PRO A 243 -2.45 -20.29 6.03
N ARG A 244 -2.33 -18.97 5.88
CA ARG A 244 -1.13 -18.14 6.08
C ARG A 244 -1.48 -17.02 7.04
N GLN A 245 -0.50 -16.57 7.82
CA GLN A 245 -0.63 -15.35 8.62
C GLN A 245 -0.24 -14.13 7.77
N SER A 246 -1.20 -13.60 7.01
CA SER A 246 -1.08 -12.29 6.33
C SER A 246 -0.90 -11.12 7.33
N LEU A 247 -0.66 -9.90 6.84
CA LEU A 247 -0.67 -8.73 7.73
C LEU A 247 -2.07 -8.50 8.30
N THR A 248 -3.10 -8.77 7.52
CA THR A 248 -4.48 -8.76 8.01
C THR A 248 -4.70 -9.84 9.08
N ALA A 249 -4.25 -11.08 8.88
CA ALA A 249 -4.37 -12.15 9.88
C ALA A 249 -3.55 -11.88 11.16
N ALA A 250 -2.36 -11.27 11.05
CA ALA A 250 -1.55 -10.88 12.20
C ALA A 250 -2.20 -9.79 13.07
N ASN A 251 -3.22 -9.09 12.56
CA ASN A 251 -3.99 -8.11 13.34
C ASN A 251 -5.25 -8.71 14.02
N ALA A 252 -5.52 -10.01 13.87
CA ALA A 252 -6.61 -10.68 14.56
C ALA A 252 -6.32 -10.91 16.05
N ASP A 253 -7.39 -10.97 16.85
CA ASP A 253 -7.36 -11.52 18.21
C ASP A 253 -7.20 -13.05 18.18
N GLN A 254 -7.75 -13.68 17.13
CA GLN A 254 -7.60 -15.11 16.85
C GLN A 254 -7.34 -15.34 15.36
N TRP A 255 -6.18 -15.93 15.03
CA TRP A 255 -5.91 -16.48 13.71
C TRP A 255 -6.21 -17.98 13.69
N VAL A 256 -7.02 -18.42 12.73
CA VAL A 256 -7.44 -19.80 12.51
C VAL A 256 -6.77 -20.31 11.24
N ARG A 257 -5.75 -21.15 11.41
CA ARG A 257 -4.92 -21.72 10.34
C ARG A 257 -5.56 -22.97 9.75
N ASN A 258 -6.44 -22.80 8.76
CA ASN A 258 -7.10 -23.91 8.05
C ASN A 258 -6.23 -24.52 6.94
N ALA A 259 -6.64 -25.68 6.42
CA ALA A 259 -6.11 -26.25 5.20
C ALA A 259 -6.58 -25.44 3.96
N PRO A 260 -5.70 -25.08 2.99
CA PRO A 260 -6.09 -24.30 1.83
C PRO A 260 -7.18 -24.95 0.98
N GLY A 261 -8.18 -24.17 0.57
CA GLY A 261 -9.30 -24.65 -0.23
C GLY A 261 -10.36 -25.38 0.60
N THR A 262 -10.57 -24.95 1.85
CA THR A 262 -11.64 -25.46 2.74
C THR A 262 -12.52 -24.35 3.31
N GLU A 263 -12.28 -23.11 2.90
CA GLU A 263 -12.98 -21.88 3.29
C GLU A 263 -14.50 -22.01 3.10
N LEU A 264 -14.96 -22.55 1.96
CA LEU A 264 -16.37 -22.82 1.68
C LEU A 264 -17.00 -23.74 2.73
N MET A 265 -16.30 -24.81 3.09
CA MET A 265 -16.77 -25.82 4.05
C MET A 265 -16.94 -25.22 5.44
N ILE A 266 -15.96 -24.41 5.88
CA ILE A 266 -15.96 -23.76 7.19
C ILE A 266 -17.12 -22.76 7.30
N VAL A 267 -17.34 -21.92 6.27
CA VAL A 267 -18.48 -20.99 6.23
C VAL A 267 -19.81 -21.75 6.27
N ALA A 268 -19.94 -22.84 5.51
CA ALA A 268 -21.15 -23.66 5.47
C ALA A 268 -21.42 -24.35 6.83
N ALA A 269 -20.39 -24.84 7.52
CA ALA A 269 -20.51 -25.43 8.86
C ALA A 269 -20.89 -24.40 9.93
N ILE A 270 -20.33 -23.19 9.89
CA ILE A 270 -20.68 -22.10 10.80
C ILE A 270 -22.14 -21.66 10.58
N LEU A 271 -22.58 -21.55 9.32
CA LEU A 271 -23.98 -21.27 8.99
C LEU A 271 -24.93 -22.38 9.46
N LYS A 272 -24.54 -23.65 9.30
CA LYS A 272 -25.28 -24.82 9.80
C LYS A 272 -25.48 -24.76 11.32
N LEU A 273 -24.41 -24.51 12.09
CA LEU A 273 -24.46 -24.38 13.54
C LEU A 273 -25.34 -23.20 14.00
N ILE A 274 -25.24 -22.04 13.34
CA ILE A 274 -26.05 -20.85 13.65
C ILE A 274 -27.54 -21.10 13.38
N VAL A 275 -27.89 -21.82 12.30
CA VAL A 275 -29.26 -22.26 12.02
C VAL A 275 -29.77 -23.23 13.09
N GLU A 276 -28.91 -24.13 13.58
CA GLU A 276 -29.26 -25.11 14.64
C GLU A 276 -29.44 -24.46 16.02
N GLU A 277 -28.79 -23.33 16.31
CA GLU A 277 -29.13 -22.44 17.43
C GLU A 277 -30.49 -21.71 17.27
N GLY A 278 -31.24 -21.97 16.18
CA GLY A 278 -32.50 -21.29 15.87
C GLY A 278 -32.33 -19.85 15.36
N ARG A 279 -31.12 -19.47 14.90
CA ARG A 279 -30.81 -18.11 14.43
C ARG A 279 -30.74 -18.10 12.90
N GLY A 280 -31.45 -17.16 12.29
CA GLY A 280 -31.61 -17.09 10.82
C GLY A 280 -32.87 -17.82 10.37
N ALA A 281 -34.04 -17.27 10.71
CA ALA A 281 -35.35 -17.90 10.59
C ALA A 281 -35.90 -18.10 9.16
N ASP A 282 -35.03 -18.08 8.14
CA ASP A 282 -35.42 -18.35 6.75
C ASP A 282 -35.27 -19.84 6.44
N ARG A 283 -36.39 -20.49 6.08
CA ARG A 283 -36.44 -21.91 5.72
C ARG A 283 -35.56 -22.24 4.51
N ALA A 284 -35.36 -21.31 3.58
CA ALA A 284 -34.52 -21.54 2.41
C ALA A 284 -33.03 -21.56 2.80
N VAL A 285 -32.61 -20.69 3.73
CA VAL A 285 -31.23 -20.69 4.26
C VAL A 285 -30.98 -21.96 5.10
N ALA A 286 -31.95 -22.39 5.91
CA ALA A 286 -31.85 -23.64 6.66
C ALA A 286 -31.75 -24.88 5.74
N ALA A 287 -32.53 -24.90 4.64
CA ALA A 287 -32.45 -25.96 3.65
C ALA A 287 -31.10 -25.97 2.89
N ALA A 288 -30.51 -24.80 2.63
CA ALA A 288 -29.27 -24.66 1.88
C ALA A 288 -28.06 -25.39 2.51
N VAL A 289 -28.02 -25.49 3.84
CA VAL A 289 -26.94 -26.14 4.61
C VAL A 289 -27.38 -27.45 5.30
N ALA A 290 -28.56 -27.98 4.98
CA ALA A 290 -29.14 -29.13 5.67
C ALA A 290 -28.24 -30.39 5.64
N GLN A 291 -27.49 -30.59 4.55
CA GLN A 291 -26.60 -31.74 4.32
C GLN A 291 -25.16 -31.55 4.84
N VAL A 292 -24.86 -30.41 5.47
CA VAL A 292 -23.51 -30.13 5.99
C VAL A 292 -23.31 -30.84 7.33
N ASP A 293 -22.25 -31.65 7.44
CA ASP A 293 -21.76 -32.21 8.71
C ASP A 293 -20.53 -31.43 9.20
N PRO A 294 -20.65 -30.61 10.26
CA PRO A 294 -19.51 -29.88 10.82
C PRO A 294 -18.37 -30.77 11.35
N LYS A 295 -18.62 -32.04 11.69
CA LYS A 295 -17.56 -32.97 12.15
C LYS A 295 -16.67 -33.42 11.00
N LYS A 296 -17.27 -33.79 9.86
CA LYS A 296 -16.54 -34.00 8.60
C LYS A 296 -15.77 -32.74 8.18
N VAL A 297 -16.40 -31.55 8.27
CA VAL A 297 -15.73 -30.29 7.92
C VAL A 297 -14.51 -30.03 8.81
N ALA A 298 -14.60 -30.25 10.12
CA ALA A 298 -13.45 -30.13 11.02
C ALA A 298 -12.27 -31.01 10.57
N ALA A 299 -12.52 -32.30 10.33
CA ALA A 299 -11.50 -33.25 9.89
C ALA A 299 -10.85 -32.89 8.54
N GLU A 300 -11.61 -32.43 7.54
CA GLU A 300 -11.06 -32.07 6.22
C GLU A 300 -10.37 -30.69 6.20
N SER A 301 -10.88 -29.72 6.96
CA SER A 301 -10.26 -28.38 7.12
C SER A 301 -9.03 -28.35 8.03
N GLY A 302 -8.76 -29.42 8.78
CA GLY A 302 -7.67 -29.48 9.74
C GLY A 302 -7.95 -28.69 11.03
N LEU A 303 -9.22 -28.39 11.31
CA LEU A 303 -9.67 -27.67 12.51
C LEU A 303 -10.30 -28.64 13.52
N SER A 304 -10.44 -28.21 14.77
CA SER A 304 -11.28 -28.93 15.75
C SER A 304 -12.76 -28.57 15.58
N TYR A 305 -13.66 -29.48 15.97
CA TYR A 305 -15.10 -29.21 15.98
C TYR A 305 -15.43 -28.07 16.96
N GLU A 306 -14.70 -28.02 18.06
CA GLU A 306 -14.76 -27.00 19.10
C GLU A 306 -14.39 -25.60 18.56
N THR A 307 -13.43 -25.52 17.62
CA THR A 307 -13.12 -24.28 16.91
C THR A 307 -14.33 -23.82 16.07
N LEU A 308 -14.98 -24.72 15.31
CA LEU A 308 -16.16 -24.36 14.51
C LEU A 308 -17.33 -23.87 15.37
N VAL A 309 -17.57 -24.52 16.51
CA VAL A 309 -18.58 -24.11 17.51
C VAL A 309 -18.22 -22.75 18.14
N GLY A 310 -16.94 -22.50 18.46
CA GLY A 310 -16.48 -21.21 18.96
C GLY A 310 -16.73 -20.07 17.96
N LEU A 311 -16.38 -20.28 16.68
CA LEU A 311 -16.62 -19.31 15.60
C LEU A 311 -18.11 -19.01 15.39
N ALA A 312 -18.96 -20.03 15.45
CA ALA A 312 -20.42 -19.87 15.40
C ALA A 312 -20.95 -19.07 16.61
N SER A 313 -20.52 -19.42 17.82
CA SER A 313 -20.94 -18.77 19.06
C SER A 313 -20.53 -17.29 19.14
N ALA A 314 -19.32 -16.95 18.70
CA ALA A 314 -18.83 -15.56 18.68
C ALA A 314 -19.72 -14.67 17.79
N LEU A 315 -20.09 -15.14 16.59
CA LEU A 315 -21.02 -14.44 15.69
C LEU A 315 -22.47 -14.45 16.19
N ALA A 316 -22.88 -15.52 16.87
CA ALA A 316 -24.21 -15.64 17.45
C ALA A 316 -24.45 -14.60 18.56
N HIS A 317 -23.46 -14.38 19.42
CA HIS A 317 -23.58 -13.53 20.62
C HIS A 317 -23.08 -12.10 20.41
N GLY A 318 -21.99 -11.88 19.66
CA GLY A 318 -21.41 -10.56 19.41
C GLY A 318 -22.13 -9.80 18.29
N ARG A 319 -23.21 -9.08 18.63
CA ARG A 319 -24.10 -8.40 17.67
C ARG A 319 -24.12 -6.87 17.86
N PRO A 320 -24.04 -6.05 16.77
CA PRO A 320 -23.98 -6.46 15.36
C PRO A 320 -22.68 -7.18 14.99
N SER A 321 -22.76 -8.08 14.02
CA SER A 321 -21.60 -8.84 13.52
C SER A 321 -21.28 -8.43 12.09
N LEU A 322 -20.16 -8.90 11.56
CA LEU A 322 -19.83 -8.79 10.14
C LEU A 322 -19.03 -10.03 9.71
N VAL A 323 -19.43 -10.66 8.60
CA VAL A 323 -18.63 -11.72 7.96
C VAL A 323 -18.17 -11.24 6.59
N ILE A 324 -16.89 -11.44 6.26
CA ILE A 324 -16.29 -11.07 4.97
C ILE A 324 -15.42 -12.22 4.45
N ALA A 325 -15.22 -12.26 3.14
CA ALA A 325 -14.24 -13.14 2.49
C ALA A 325 -13.52 -12.40 1.36
N GLY A 326 -12.33 -12.89 0.97
CA GLY A 326 -11.59 -12.35 -0.16
C GLY A 326 -10.10 -12.70 -0.16
N GLY A 327 -9.31 -11.78 -0.72
CA GLY A 327 -7.87 -11.94 -0.89
C GLY A 327 -7.49 -13.19 -1.67
N ALA A 328 -6.23 -13.60 -1.59
CA ALA A 328 -5.76 -14.76 -2.34
C ALA A 328 -6.35 -16.08 -1.85
N ALA A 329 -6.55 -16.24 -0.54
CA ALA A 329 -7.01 -17.49 0.07
C ALA A 329 -8.48 -17.84 -0.27
N ALA A 330 -9.37 -16.85 -0.43
CA ALA A 330 -10.74 -17.08 -0.91
C ALA A 330 -10.91 -16.78 -2.41
N SER A 331 -9.83 -16.83 -3.20
CA SER A 331 -9.84 -16.68 -4.67
C SER A 331 -9.43 -17.99 -5.37
N GLY A 332 -10.06 -19.09 -5.00
CA GLY A 332 -9.91 -20.41 -5.63
C GLY A 332 -10.96 -20.69 -6.72
N PRO A 333 -11.01 -21.94 -7.24
CA PRO A 333 -12.04 -22.41 -8.17
C PRO A 333 -13.48 -22.30 -7.65
N ASP A 334 -13.65 -22.11 -6.35
CA ASP A 334 -14.90 -22.02 -5.58
C ASP A 334 -15.19 -20.61 -5.04
N ALA A 335 -14.39 -19.59 -5.41
CA ALA A 335 -14.44 -18.25 -4.81
C ALA A 335 -15.85 -17.63 -4.73
N THR A 336 -16.65 -17.75 -5.80
CA THR A 336 -18.04 -17.26 -5.82
C THR A 336 -18.95 -18.03 -4.86
N LEU A 337 -18.71 -19.32 -4.63
CA LEU A 337 -19.45 -20.12 -3.64
C LEU A 337 -19.08 -19.71 -2.20
N VAL A 338 -17.80 -19.44 -1.92
CA VAL A 338 -17.36 -18.93 -0.60
C VAL A 338 -18.06 -17.61 -0.29
N GLN A 339 -18.04 -16.66 -1.24
CA GLN A 339 -18.70 -15.36 -1.12
C GLN A 339 -20.22 -15.48 -1.01
N TYR A 340 -20.82 -16.45 -1.70
CA TYR A 340 -22.26 -16.73 -1.64
C TYR A 340 -22.67 -17.29 -0.27
N ALA A 341 -21.92 -18.25 0.26
CA ALA A 341 -22.13 -18.78 1.61
C ALA A 341 -21.96 -17.68 2.69
N VAL A 342 -20.97 -16.79 2.54
CA VAL A 342 -20.79 -15.61 3.41
C VAL A 342 -21.95 -14.62 3.27
N SER A 343 -22.54 -14.49 2.08
CA SER A 343 -23.75 -13.67 1.87
C SER A 343 -24.97 -14.25 2.57
N LEU A 344 -25.18 -15.57 2.50
CA LEU A 344 -26.25 -16.26 3.24
C LEU A 344 -26.03 -16.15 4.76
N LEU A 345 -24.79 -16.28 5.24
CA LEU A 345 -24.44 -16.13 6.65
C LEU A 345 -24.67 -14.71 7.19
N ASN A 346 -24.31 -13.68 6.43
CA ASN A 346 -24.65 -12.30 6.77
C ASN A 346 -26.18 -12.05 6.77
N ALA A 347 -26.94 -12.72 5.90
CA ALA A 347 -28.40 -12.65 5.93
C ALA A 347 -28.99 -13.32 7.18
N ALA A 348 -28.52 -14.53 7.54
CA ALA A 348 -28.95 -15.26 8.75
C ALA A 348 -28.65 -14.50 10.05
N LEU A 349 -27.52 -13.79 10.11
CA LEU A 349 -27.12 -12.95 11.24
C LEU A 349 -27.86 -11.60 11.28
N GLY A 350 -28.54 -11.20 10.20
CA GLY A 350 -29.23 -9.91 10.10
C GLY A 350 -28.27 -8.72 9.91
N ASN A 351 -27.12 -8.97 9.27
CA ASN A 351 -26.05 -8.01 8.98
C ASN A 351 -26.32 -7.18 7.71
N VAL A 352 -27.11 -7.72 6.77
CA VAL A 352 -27.50 -7.02 5.52
C VAL A 352 -28.33 -5.78 5.85
N GLY A 353 -27.96 -4.64 5.26
CA GLY A 353 -28.51 -3.32 5.59
C GLY A 353 -27.92 -2.68 6.85
N LYS A 354 -27.22 -3.44 7.72
CA LYS A 354 -26.60 -2.94 8.96
C LYS A 354 -25.09 -2.79 8.82
N THR A 355 -24.35 -3.88 8.69
CA THR A 355 -22.89 -3.92 8.54
C THR A 355 -22.45 -4.26 7.11
N VAL A 356 -23.33 -4.86 6.31
CA VAL A 356 -23.18 -4.97 4.84
C VAL A 356 -24.18 -4.03 4.18
N ARG A 357 -23.72 -2.90 3.62
CA ARG A 357 -24.56 -1.82 3.08
C ARG A 357 -24.41 -1.68 1.57
N PHE A 358 -25.52 -1.84 0.84
CA PHE A 358 -25.59 -1.56 -0.60
C PHE A 358 -25.94 -0.09 -0.87
N GLY A 359 -25.61 0.41 -2.06
CA GLY A 359 -25.92 1.76 -2.55
C GLY A 359 -24.72 2.70 -2.52
N SER A 360 -23.93 2.70 -1.44
CA SER A 360 -22.61 3.40 -1.40
C SER A 360 -21.48 2.50 -1.94
N ASP A 361 -21.79 1.81 -3.03
CA ASP A 361 -21.02 0.68 -3.57
C ASP A 361 -19.67 1.14 -4.17
N TRP A 362 -18.64 0.30 -4.08
CA TRP A 362 -17.28 0.63 -4.54
C TRP A 362 -17.12 0.51 -6.06
N ALA A 363 -16.21 1.31 -6.62
CA ALA A 363 -15.94 1.41 -8.06
C ALA A 363 -15.59 0.09 -8.75
N TYR A 364 -15.13 -0.94 -8.02
CA TYR A 364 -14.85 -2.29 -8.52
C TYR A 364 -16.05 -2.95 -9.24
N GLY A 365 -17.29 -2.53 -8.95
CA GLY A 365 -18.47 -2.91 -9.74
C GLY A 365 -18.39 -2.50 -11.23
N LYS A 366 -17.52 -1.55 -11.58
CA LYS A 366 -17.29 -1.01 -12.93
C LYS A 366 -16.04 -1.58 -13.61
N ALA A 367 -15.30 -2.48 -12.96
CA ALA A 367 -14.23 -3.24 -13.59
C ALA A 367 -14.78 -4.27 -14.59
N THR A 368 -14.04 -4.54 -15.66
CA THR A 368 -14.34 -5.60 -16.62
C THR A 368 -13.92 -6.95 -16.03
N PRO A 369 -14.82 -7.94 -15.91
CA PRO A 369 -14.48 -9.26 -15.37
C PRO A 369 -13.33 -9.93 -16.12
N TYR A 370 -12.44 -10.61 -15.39
CA TYR A 370 -11.28 -11.31 -15.95
C TYR A 370 -11.65 -12.27 -17.10
N ALA A 371 -12.80 -12.94 -17.06
CA ALA A 371 -13.30 -13.77 -18.15
C ALA A 371 -13.44 -13.03 -19.51
N GLU A 372 -13.81 -11.74 -19.51
CA GLU A 372 -13.84 -10.93 -20.74
C GLU A 372 -12.43 -10.45 -21.15
N VAL A 373 -11.53 -10.23 -20.18
CA VAL A 373 -10.10 -9.95 -20.43
C VAL A 373 -9.43 -11.17 -21.09
N ALA A 374 -9.73 -12.38 -20.61
CA ALA A 374 -9.27 -13.64 -21.19
C ALA A 374 -9.77 -13.84 -22.63
N LYS A 375 -11.05 -13.50 -22.92
CA LYS A 375 -11.56 -13.49 -24.29
C LYS A 375 -10.86 -12.46 -25.19
N LEU A 376 -10.48 -11.28 -24.67
CA LEU A 376 -9.66 -10.34 -25.44
C LEU A 376 -8.27 -10.91 -25.74
N VAL A 377 -7.64 -11.61 -24.79
CA VAL A 377 -6.36 -12.30 -25.03
C VAL A 377 -6.50 -13.40 -26.09
N GLN A 378 -7.58 -14.17 -26.06
CA GLN A 378 -7.89 -15.17 -27.10
C GLN A 378 -8.12 -14.51 -28.47
N ALA A 379 -8.84 -13.39 -28.54
CA ALA A 379 -9.04 -12.62 -29.76
C ALA A 379 -7.74 -12.03 -30.34
N MET A 380 -6.81 -11.58 -29.47
CA MET A 380 -5.46 -11.17 -29.90
C MET A 380 -4.67 -12.35 -30.46
N ALA A 381 -4.67 -13.50 -29.77
CA ALA A 381 -3.99 -14.71 -30.22
C ALA A 381 -4.53 -15.22 -31.58
N ALA A 382 -5.83 -15.12 -31.81
CA ALA A 382 -6.51 -15.47 -33.05
C ALA A 382 -6.37 -14.44 -34.19
N GLY A 383 -5.71 -13.29 -33.95
CA GLY A 383 -5.53 -12.25 -34.97
C GLY A 383 -6.78 -11.40 -35.26
N GLU A 384 -7.77 -11.40 -34.37
CA GLU A 384 -8.97 -10.54 -34.52
C GLU A 384 -8.70 -9.06 -34.17
N ILE A 385 -7.57 -8.76 -33.52
CA ILE A 385 -7.21 -7.43 -33.02
C ILE A 385 -6.13 -6.84 -33.93
N GLU A 386 -6.51 -5.79 -34.67
CA GLU A 386 -5.67 -5.02 -35.57
C GLU A 386 -4.89 -3.93 -34.83
N VAL A 387 -5.53 -3.30 -33.83
CA VAL A 387 -4.98 -2.20 -33.04
C VAL A 387 -5.29 -2.40 -31.55
N LEU A 388 -4.25 -2.50 -30.73
CA LEU A 388 -4.35 -2.55 -29.27
C LEU A 388 -3.84 -1.24 -28.66
N LEU A 389 -4.68 -0.60 -27.85
CA LEU A 389 -4.35 0.60 -27.08
C LEU A 389 -4.32 0.24 -25.59
N LEU A 390 -3.19 0.50 -24.92
CA LEU A 390 -2.95 0.16 -23.52
C LEU A 390 -2.74 1.45 -22.71
N GLY A 391 -3.68 1.77 -21.81
CA GLY A 391 -3.66 2.96 -20.98
C GLY A 391 -2.54 3.01 -19.93
N PRO A 392 -2.41 4.12 -19.18
CA PRO A 392 -1.42 4.24 -18.11
C PRO A 392 -1.61 3.15 -17.04
N GLY A 393 -0.50 2.59 -16.57
CA GLY A 393 -0.47 1.52 -15.56
C GLY A 393 -0.89 0.13 -16.05
N VAL A 394 -1.27 -0.04 -17.32
CA VAL A 394 -1.77 -1.31 -17.87
C VAL A 394 -0.63 -2.20 -18.35
N ASN A 395 -0.32 -3.26 -17.60
CA ASN A 395 0.69 -4.24 -17.97
C ASN A 395 0.17 -5.70 -17.90
N PRO A 396 -0.65 -6.14 -18.88
CA PRO A 396 -1.14 -7.51 -18.99
C PRO A 396 -0.02 -8.55 -19.17
N ALA A 397 1.13 -8.19 -19.77
CA ALA A 397 2.24 -9.13 -20.00
C ALA A 397 2.86 -9.66 -18.69
N PHE A 398 2.81 -8.88 -17.60
CA PHE A 398 3.31 -9.26 -16.28
C PHE A 398 2.21 -9.65 -15.27
N THR A 399 0.99 -9.10 -15.41
CA THR A 399 -0.06 -9.21 -14.37
C THR A 399 -1.08 -10.31 -14.61
N LEU A 400 -1.27 -10.76 -15.86
CA LEU A 400 -2.22 -11.84 -16.17
C LEU A 400 -1.61 -13.23 -15.88
N PRO A 401 -2.43 -14.25 -15.56
CA PRO A 401 -1.97 -15.62 -15.35
C PRO A 401 -1.16 -16.19 -16.52
N GLY A 402 -0.08 -16.92 -16.20
CA GLY A 402 0.85 -17.50 -17.18
C GLY A 402 0.15 -18.39 -18.21
N GLY A 403 -0.88 -19.15 -17.79
CA GLY A 403 -1.67 -20.00 -18.67
C GLY A 403 -2.43 -19.25 -19.79
N LEU A 404 -2.65 -17.93 -19.70
CA LEU A 404 -3.22 -17.14 -20.79
C LEU A 404 -2.21 -16.79 -21.90
N LYS A 405 -0.90 -16.87 -21.64
CA LYS A 405 0.18 -16.45 -22.56
C LYS A 405 -0.03 -15.04 -23.16
N ALA A 406 -0.53 -14.10 -22.36
CA ALA A 406 -0.89 -12.76 -22.82
C ALA A 406 0.25 -12.01 -23.54
N ALA A 407 1.49 -12.19 -23.08
CA ALA A 407 2.69 -11.64 -23.72
C ALA A 407 2.93 -12.18 -25.14
N ASP A 408 2.49 -13.41 -25.46
CA ASP A 408 2.57 -13.97 -26.82
C ASP A 408 1.39 -13.48 -27.68
N ALA A 409 0.18 -13.43 -27.11
CA ALA A 409 -0.99 -12.89 -27.80
C ALA A 409 -0.80 -11.43 -28.25
N ILE A 410 -0.15 -10.60 -27.44
CA ILE A 410 0.17 -9.19 -27.78
C ILE A 410 1.12 -9.10 -28.98
N LYS A 411 2.04 -10.07 -29.17
CA LYS A 411 2.97 -10.09 -30.33
C LYS A 411 2.25 -10.36 -31.66
N ASN A 412 1.07 -10.97 -31.62
CA ASN A 412 0.24 -11.22 -32.81
C ASN A 412 -0.53 -9.97 -33.28
N VAL A 413 -0.60 -8.90 -32.47
CA VAL A 413 -1.35 -7.69 -32.83
C VAL A 413 -0.52 -6.79 -33.77
N PRO A 414 -1.01 -6.48 -34.99
CA PRO A 414 -0.26 -5.71 -36.01
C PRO A 414 0.15 -4.29 -35.59
N PHE A 415 -0.57 -3.66 -34.66
CA PHE A 415 -0.19 -2.36 -34.11
C PHE A 415 -0.56 -2.24 -32.62
N VAL A 416 0.44 -1.96 -31.79
CA VAL A 416 0.29 -1.89 -30.32
C VAL A 416 0.80 -0.54 -29.84
N VAL A 417 -0.06 0.21 -29.15
CA VAL A 417 0.29 1.51 -28.57
C VAL A 417 0.17 1.46 -27.05
N SER A 418 1.18 1.97 -26.35
CA SER A 418 1.19 2.03 -24.90
C SER A 418 1.31 3.49 -24.41
N PHE A 419 0.38 3.87 -23.54
CA PHE A 419 0.31 5.16 -22.84
C PHE A 419 1.04 5.08 -21.48
N ALA A 420 2.19 4.42 -21.45
CA ALA A 420 2.96 4.20 -20.25
C ALA A 420 3.97 5.33 -19.99
N ASN A 421 4.21 5.61 -18.71
CA ASN A 421 5.10 6.70 -18.30
C ASN A 421 6.53 6.22 -18.03
N GLN A 422 6.74 4.90 -17.85
CA GLN A 422 8.01 4.23 -17.55
C GLN A 422 8.10 2.90 -18.35
N PRO A 423 9.30 2.42 -18.72
CA PRO A 423 9.50 1.11 -19.34
C PRO A 423 9.07 -0.06 -18.44
N ASP A 424 8.50 -1.10 -19.07
CA ASP A 424 7.98 -2.30 -18.43
C ASP A 424 7.82 -3.49 -19.43
N GLU A 425 7.29 -4.62 -18.97
CA GLU A 425 7.13 -5.84 -19.77
C GLU A 425 6.11 -5.73 -20.92
N THR A 426 5.18 -4.76 -20.88
CA THR A 426 4.17 -4.58 -21.94
C THR A 426 4.61 -3.53 -22.97
N THR A 427 5.22 -2.43 -22.55
CA THR A 427 5.90 -1.47 -23.43
C THR A 427 7.05 -2.14 -24.21
N ALA A 428 7.73 -3.12 -23.61
CA ALA A 428 8.69 -3.99 -24.30
C ALA A 428 8.11 -4.78 -25.50
N LEU A 429 6.77 -4.85 -25.65
CA LEU A 429 6.06 -5.45 -26.79
C LEU A 429 5.37 -4.39 -27.69
N ALA A 430 5.36 -3.12 -27.30
CA ALA A 430 4.66 -2.06 -28.03
C ALA A 430 5.39 -1.60 -29.29
N HIS A 431 4.62 -1.12 -30.28
CA HIS A 431 5.09 -0.54 -31.53
C HIS A 431 5.25 0.99 -31.45
N LEU A 432 4.41 1.65 -30.64
CA LEU A 432 4.41 3.08 -30.37
C LEU A 432 4.22 3.33 -28.87
N ILE A 433 5.02 4.23 -28.30
CA ILE A 433 4.90 4.74 -26.93
C ILE A 433 4.44 6.19 -27.01
N LEU A 434 3.37 6.52 -26.29
CA LEU A 434 2.79 7.86 -26.18
C LEU A 434 2.75 8.24 -24.68
N PRO A 435 3.80 8.88 -24.11
CA PRO A 435 3.88 9.10 -22.67
C PRO A 435 2.71 9.93 -22.15
N ASP A 436 1.99 9.38 -21.18
CA ASP A 436 0.94 10.10 -20.46
C ASP A 436 1.57 10.96 -19.35
N THR A 437 0.80 11.94 -18.92
CA THR A 437 1.04 12.69 -17.69
C THR A 437 1.01 11.78 -16.46
N HIS A 438 1.75 12.15 -15.42
CA HIS A 438 1.50 11.65 -14.08
C HIS A 438 0.23 12.33 -13.54
N TRP A 439 -0.50 11.66 -12.64
CA TRP A 439 -1.75 12.19 -12.05
C TRP A 439 -1.59 13.46 -11.19
N LEU A 440 -0.36 13.97 -11.05
CA LEU A 440 -0.01 15.25 -10.41
C LEU A 440 0.24 16.39 -11.43
N GLU A 441 0.25 16.09 -12.73
CA GLU A 441 0.63 16.98 -13.83
C GLU A 441 -0.56 17.33 -14.76
N SER A 442 -1.76 16.76 -14.53
CA SER A 442 -2.92 16.88 -15.42
C SER A 442 -4.27 17.00 -14.68
N TRP A 443 -5.29 17.46 -15.40
CA TRP A 443 -6.68 17.52 -14.95
C TRP A 443 -7.39 16.17 -15.11
N GLY A 444 -8.33 15.88 -14.21
CA GLY A 444 -9.26 14.75 -14.31
C GLY A 444 -10.18 14.65 -13.10
N ASP A 445 -10.78 13.48 -12.92
CA ASP A 445 -11.62 13.14 -11.78
C ASP A 445 -11.59 11.65 -11.48
N TYR A 446 -11.97 11.27 -10.25
CA TYR A 446 -12.12 9.87 -9.88
C TYR A 446 -13.21 9.65 -8.83
N ALA A 447 -14.08 8.67 -9.07
CA ALA A 447 -15.16 8.28 -8.16
C ALA A 447 -14.88 6.88 -7.56
N PRO A 448 -14.19 6.77 -6.41
CA PRO A 448 -13.81 5.47 -5.82
C PRO A 448 -15.00 4.67 -5.28
N ARG A 449 -16.11 5.33 -4.95
CA ARG A 449 -17.39 4.72 -4.57
C ARG A 449 -18.54 5.67 -4.90
N GLU A 450 -19.76 5.14 -4.98
CA GLU A 450 -20.94 5.96 -5.18
C GLU A 450 -21.08 7.06 -4.10
N GLY A 451 -21.44 8.26 -4.54
CA GLY A 451 -21.56 9.46 -3.70
C GLY A 451 -20.26 10.21 -3.41
N VAL A 452 -19.09 9.75 -3.88
CA VAL A 452 -17.81 10.45 -3.75
C VAL A 452 -17.16 10.64 -5.12
N THR A 453 -16.95 11.89 -5.52
CA THR A 453 -16.22 12.24 -6.76
C THR A 453 -15.09 13.19 -6.42
N GLY A 454 -13.86 12.68 -6.37
CA GLY A 454 -12.66 13.49 -6.18
C GLY A 454 -12.28 14.22 -7.46
N LEU A 455 -11.85 15.49 -7.35
CA LEU A 455 -11.32 16.27 -8.46
C LEU A 455 -9.80 16.07 -8.52
N MET A 456 -9.27 15.73 -9.69
CA MET A 456 -7.83 15.72 -9.93
C MET A 456 -7.45 17.04 -10.59
N GLN A 457 -6.77 17.91 -9.84
CA GLN A 457 -6.17 19.13 -10.39
C GLN A 457 -4.66 18.92 -10.60
N PRO A 458 -4.07 19.50 -11.66
CA PRO A 458 -2.63 19.53 -11.84
C PRO A 458 -2.00 20.34 -10.71
N THR A 459 -1.00 19.75 -10.06
CA THR A 459 -0.30 20.33 -8.91
C THR A 459 1.05 20.93 -9.30
N MET A 460 1.52 20.64 -10.52
CA MET A 460 2.66 21.24 -11.21
C MET A 460 2.51 21.01 -12.73
N LYS A 461 3.41 21.58 -13.55
CA LYS A 461 3.47 21.29 -14.99
C LYS A 461 4.13 19.93 -15.27
N PRO A 462 3.86 19.28 -16.43
CA PRO A 462 4.57 18.08 -16.85
C PRO A 462 6.10 18.26 -16.88
N ILE A 463 6.83 17.26 -16.37
CA ILE A 463 8.30 17.25 -16.29
C ILE A 463 8.95 16.71 -17.59
N ARG A 464 8.19 15.93 -18.38
CA ARG A 464 8.59 15.34 -19.67
C ARG A 464 7.65 15.79 -20.77
N ASP A 465 7.99 15.53 -22.04
CA ASP A 465 7.11 15.80 -23.18
C ASP A 465 5.96 14.76 -23.26
N ALA A 466 5.04 14.89 -22.31
CA ALA A 466 3.91 14.00 -22.08
C ALA A 466 2.58 14.74 -22.31
N ARG A 467 1.57 14.07 -22.88
CA ARG A 467 0.23 14.64 -23.12
C ARG A 467 -0.84 13.78 -22.43
N PRO A 468 -1.85 14.36 -21.77
CA PRO A 468 -2.92 13.61 -21.14
C PRO A 468 -3.62 12.65 -22.10
N LEU A 469 -3.88 11.40 -21.68
CA LEU A 469 -4.60 10.40 -22.48
C LEU A 469 -5.91 10.95 -23.07
N GLY A 470 -6.68 11.73 -22.30
CA GLY A 470 -7.93 12.34 -22.75
C GLY A 470 -7.76 13.29 -23.94
N ASP A 471 -6.70 14.10 -23.96
CA ASP A 471 -6.39 15.02 -25.06
C ASP A 471 -5.98 14.25 -26.32
N VAL A 472 -5.15 13.21 -26.15
CA VAL A 472 -4.71 12.35 -27.26
C VAL A 472 -5.91 11.64 -27.89
N LEU A 473 -6.81 11.05 -27.09
CA LEU A 473 -8.00 10.38 -27.59
C LEU A 473 -8.97 11.35 -28.30
N LEU A 474 -9.15 12.57 -27.79
CA LEU A 474 -9.95 13.60 -28.44
C LEU A 474 -9.37 14.01 -29.81
N SER A 475 -8.07 14.32 -29.85
CA SER A 475 -7.35 14.72 -31.07
C SER A 475 -7.36 13.62 -32.14
N VAL A 476 -6.94 12.40 -31.78
CA VAL A 476 -6.93 11.23 -32.68
C VAL A 476 -8.34 10.85 -33.10
N GLY A 477 -9.31 10.91 -32.17
CA GLY A 477 -10.71 10.61 -32.46
C GLY A 477 -11.30 11.56 -33.51
N ARG A 478 -11.03 12.86 -33.39
CA ARG A 478 -11.40 13.86 -34.42
C ARG A 478 -10.79 13.55 -35.79
N ALA A 479 -9.49 13.24 -35.82
CA ALA A 479 -8.79 12.90 -37.06
C ALA A 479 -9.35 11.64 -37.76
N VAL A 480 -9.63 10.57 -36.99
CA VAL A 480 -10.22 9.31 -37.50
C VAL A 480 -11.66 9.48 -37.99
N LEU A 481 -12.38 10.48 -37.47
CA LEU A 481 -13.76 10.79 -37.86
C LEU A 481 -13.87 11.82 -38.99
N GLY A 482 -12.78 12.53 -39.34
CA GLY A 482 -12.82 13.65 -40.27
C GLY A 482 -13.58 14.87 -39.73
N THR A 483 -13.62 15.06 -38.41
CA THR A 483 -14.41 16.12 -37.75
C THR A 483 -13.54 17.17 -37.06
N GLU A 484 -13.81 18.44 -37.32
CA GLU A 484 -13.17 19.58 -36.65
C GLU A 484 -13.66 19.77 -35.20
N GLU A 485 -13.02 20.66 -34.46
CA GLU A 485 -13.46 21.08 -33.13
C GLU A 485 -14.82 21.78 -33.16
N GLY A 486 -15.59 21.63 -32.07
CA GLY A 486 -16.99 22.04 -32.01
C GLY A 486 -17.96 21.16 -32.82
N LYS A 487 -17.49 20.15 -33.57
CA LYS A 487 -18.31 19.30 -34.45
C LYS A 487 -18.21 17.81 -34.10
N GLY A 488 -19.18 17.03 -34.59
CA GLY A 488 -19.20 15.57 -34.46
C GLY A 488 -19.45 15.07 -33.03
N PRO A 489 -19.13 13.79 -32.74
CA PRO A 489 -19.34 13.17 -31.43
C PRO A 489 -18.22 13.45 -30.41
N LEU A 490 -17.12 14.09 -30.83
CA LEU A 490 -15.96 14.44 -29.98
C LEU A 490 -15.57 15.93 -30.13
N PRO A 491 -16.52 16.89 -29.91
CA PRO A 491 -16.33 18.30 -30.24
C PRO A 491 -15.35 19.07 -29.34
N TRP A 492 -15.00 18.54 -28.15
CA TRP A 492 -14.19 19.27 -27.17
C TRP A 492 -12.73 19.42 -27.62
N PRO A 493 -12.14 20.63 -27.58
CA PRO A 493 -10.75 20.84 -28.00
C PRO A 493 -9.77 19.97 -27.19
N GLY A 494 -9.96 19.91 -25.87
CA GLY A 494 -9.21 19.04 -24.97
C GLY A 494 -10.06 18.53 -23.79
N PHE A 495 -9.44 17.74 -22.93
CA PHE A 495 -10.06 17.03 -21.82
C PHE A 495 -10.45 17.95 -20.66
N GLU A 496 -9.67 18.99 -20.35
CA GLU A 496 -10.04 19.97 -19.31
C GLU A 496 -11.38 20.68 -19.62
N PRO A 497 -11.63 21.23 -20.82
CA PRO A 497 -12.95 21.76 -21.20
C PRO A 497 -14.10 20.75 -21.10
N TYR A 498 -13.84 19.48 -21.46
CA TYR A 498 -14.83 18.40 -21.30
C TYR A 498 -15.13 18.09 -19.82
N LEU A 499 -14.09 17.97 -18.99
CA LEU A 499 -14.18 17.79 -17.54
C LEU A 499 -14.97 18.94 -16.89
N ARG A 500 -14.67 20.19 -17.25
CA ARG A 500 -15.39 21.38 -16.75
C ARG A 500 -16.87 21.33 -17.08
N GLN A 501 -17.25 20.93 -18.30
CA GLN A 501 -18.66 20.75 -18.67
C GLN A 501 -19.32 19.58 -17.91
N ALA A 502 -18.60 18.47 -17.69
CA ALA A 502 -19.10 17.34 -16.92
C ALA A 502 -19.31 17.69 -15.42
N TRP A 503 -18.52 18.62 -14.89
CA TRP A 503 -18.57 19.07 -13.49
C TRP A 503 -19.54 20.23 -13.22
N GLU A 504 -19.91 21.01 -14.23
CA GLU A 504 -20.90 22.10 -14.13
C GLU A 504 -22.17 21.73 -13.34
N PRO A 505 -22.90 20.62 -13.64
CA PRO A 505 -24.08 20.22 -12.87
C PRO A 505 -23.77 19.71 -11.46
N LEU A 506 -22.52 19.31 -11.17
CA LEU A 506 -22.08 18.84 -9.86
C LEU A 506 -21.79 20.01 -8.90
N VAL A 507 -21.18 21.08 -9.42
CA VAL A 507 -20.70 22.23 -8.61
C VAL A 507 -21.62 23.46 -8.66
N LYS A 508 -22.60 23.49 -9.57
CA LYS A 508 -23.58 24.59 -9.72
C LYS A 508 -22.94 25.98 -9.84
N GLY A 509 -21.76 26.05 -10.46
CA GLY A 509 -20.96 27.27 -10.62
C GLY A 509 -19.73 27.39 -9.72
N ASP A 510 -19.72 26.81 -8.50
CA ASP A 510 -18.56 26.93 -7.58
C ASP A 510 -17.56 25.78 -7.71
N LEU A 511 -16.88 25.73 -8.85
CA LEU A 511 -15.75 24.83 -9.06
C LEU A 511 -14.58 25.14 -8.11
N ALA A 512 -14.47 26.37 -7.60
CA ALA A 512 -13.36 26.79 -6.74
C ALA A 512 -13.48 26.18 -5.33
N ALA A 513 -14.69 26.01 -4.79
CA ALA A 513 -14.92 25.23 -3.57
C ALA A 513 -14.49 23.77 -3.76
N ALA A 514 -14.93 23.12 -4.84
CA ALA A 514 -14.55 21.76 -5.17
C ALA A 514 -13.02 21.59 -5.34
N GLN A 515 -12.33 22.58 -5.91
CA GLN A 515 -10.86 22.60 -6.01
C GLN A 515 -10.15 22.73 -4.66
N ARG A 516 -10.64 23.57 -3.74
CA ARG A 516 -10.10 23.67 -2.37
C ARG A 516 -10.33 22.39 -1.57
N GLN A 517 -11.52 21.82 -1.71
CA GLN A 517 -12.00 20.62 -1.02
C GLN A 517 -11.40 19.31 -1.58
N GLY A 518 -10.94 19.31 -2.82
CA GLY A 518 -10.42 18.13 -3.53
C GLY A 518 -11.50 17.26 -4.19
N GLY A 519 -12.72 17.79 -4.36
CA GLY A 519 -13.84 17.10 -4.99
C GLY A 519 -15.20 17.50 -4.42
N VAL A 520 -16.20 16.68 -4.72
CA VAL A 520 -17.57 16.77 -4.19
C VAL A 520 -18.00 15.42 -3.63
N TRP A 521 -18.81 15.45 -2.57
CA TRP A 521 -19.41 14.25 -2.00
C TRP A 521 -20.81 14.52 -1.44
N ARG A 522 -21.63 13.48 -1.45
CA ARG A 522 -23.01 13.47 -0.97
C ARG A 522 -23.31 12.13 -0.32
N ASP A 523 -24.29 12.12 0.57
CA ASP A 523 -24.82 10.85 1.07
C ASP A 523 -25.50 10.05 -0.05
N VAL A 524 -25.47 8.73 0.12
CA VAL A 524 -26.19 7.77 -0.72
C VAL A 524 -27.09 6.94 0.19
N PRO A 525 -28.42 7.00 0.01
CA PRO A 525 -29.34 6.16 0.77
C PRO A 525 -28.99 4.68 0.65
N ALA A 526 -29.10 3.93 1.75
CA ALA A 526 -28.89 2.49 1.73
C ALA A 526 -29.90 1.83 0.80
N ALA A 527 -29.41 1.06 -0.17
CA ALA A 527 -30.27 0.41 -1.15
C ALA A 527 -30.98 -0.81 -0.52
N ALA A 528 -32.31 -0.84 -0.60
CA ALA A 528 -33.11 -1.93 -0.06
C ALA A 528 -32.76 -3.28 -0.72
N VAL A 529 -32.75 -4.33 0.09
CA VAL A 529 -32.51 -5.72 -0.33
C VAL A 529 -33.71 -6.56 0.10
N VAL A 530 -34.30 -7.29 -0.84
CA VAL A 530 -35.31 -8.32 -0.55
C VAL A 530 -34.57 -9.61 -0.16
N GLY A 531 -35.19 -10.46 0.67
CA GLY A 531 -34.58 -11.60 1.36
C GLY A 531 -33.68 -12.51 0.50
N ALA A 532 -32.68 -13.11 1.15
CA ALA A 532 -31.63 -13.88 0.50
C ALA A 532 -32.17 -15.08 -0.30
N ARG A 533 -31.81 -15.14 -1.58
CA ARG A 533 -32.06 -16.30 -2.45
C ARG A 533 -31.10 -17.41 -2.09
N ALA A 534 -31.58 -18.39 -1.32
CA ALA A 534 -30.80 -19.53 -0.87
C ALA A 534 -31.00 -20.78 -1.76
N THR A 535 -29.90 -21.39 -2.18
CA THR A 535 -29.80 -22.69 -2.86
C THR A 535 -28.84 -23.59 -2.10
N ALA A 536 -28.89 -24.91 -2.32
CA ALA A 536 -27.98 -25.86 -1.67
C ALA A 536 -26.50 -25.48 -1.83
N VAL A 537 -25.74 -25.58 -0.73
CA VAL A 537 -24.30 -25.33 -0.69
C VAL A 537 -23.57 -26.65 -0.47
N GLU A 538 -22.87 -27.12 -1.49
CA GLU A 538 -22.05 -28.34 -1.40
C GLU A 538 -20.74 -28.04 -0.66
N ALA A 539 -20.65 -28.43 0.62
CA ALA A 539 -19.47 -28.27 1.45
C ALA A 539 -18.39 -29.31 1.09
N VAL A 540 -17.63 -29.04 0.03
CA VAL A 540 -16.49 -29.84 -0.45
C VAL A 540 -15.23 -28.98 -0.60
N PRO A 541 -14.00 -29.57 -0.55
CA PRO A 541 -12.76 -28.82 -0.77
C PRO A 541 -12.60 -28.32 -2.22
N ALA A 542 -11.91 -27.20 -2.39
CA ALA A 542 -11.60 -26.60 -3.68
C ALA A 542 -10.67 -27.50 -4.53
N LYS A 543 -11.07 -27.76 -5.79
CA LYS A 543 -10.35 -28.65 -6.70
C LYS A 543 -9.19 -27.93 -7.42
N LEU A 544 -8.05 -27.85 -6.73
CA LEU A 544 -6.83 -27.22 -7.26
C LEU A 544 -6.17 -28.03 -8.40
N GLU A 545 -5.65 -27.33 -9.41
CA GLU A 545 -5.00 -27.93 -10.59
C GLU A 545 -3.53 -28.28 -10.32
N GLY A 546 -3.12 -29.55 -10.52
CA GLY A 546 -1.73 -30.00 -10.42
C GLY A 546 -1.58 -31.37 -9.76
N ASP A 547 -0.36 -31.71 -9.36
CA ASP A 547 -0.05 -32.95 -8.62
C ASP A 547 -0.78 -32.96 -7.26
N ALA A 548 -1.47 -34.06 -6.94
CA ALA A 548 -2.16 -34.26 -5.67
C ALA A 548 -1.22 -34.25 -4.45
N GLY A 549 0.05 -34.65 -4.64
CA GLY A 549 1.11 -34.51 -3.63
C GLY A 549 1.70 -33.09 -3.53
N GLY A 550 1.32 -32.18 -4.43
CA GLY A 550 1.78 -30.80 -4.48
C GLY A 550 1.10 -29.87 -3.46
N TYR A 551 1.83 -28.82 -3.07
CA TYR A 551 1.39 -27.80 -2.12
C TYR A 551 0.49 -26.77 -2.80
N ALA A 552 -0.56 -26.30 -2.13
CA ALA A 552 -1.42 -25.25 -2.68
C ALA A 552 -0.65 -23.91 -2.76
N LEU A 553 -0.70 -23.24 -3.93
CA LEU A 553 -0.04 -21.95 -4.12
C LEU A 553 -0.96 -20.80 -3.69
N LEU A 554 -0.50 -20.00 -2.72
CA LEU A 554 -1.07 -18.71 -2.35
C LEU A 554 -0.26 -17.59 -3.02
N ALA A 555 -0.69 -17.19 -4.23
CA ALA A 555 -0.15 -16.01 -4.91
C ALA A 555 -0.82 -14.75 -4.33
N TYR A 556 -0.19 -14.10 -3.34
CA TYR A 556 -0.82 -13.04 -2.54
C TYR A 556 -0.39 -11.63 -2.95
N PRO A 557 -1.29 -10.63 -2.90
CA PRO A 557 -0.96 -9.25 -3.28
C PRO A 557 0.01 -8.58 -2.29
N SER A 558 1.01 -7.87 -2.81
CA SER A 558 1.97 -7.13 -1.96
C SER A 558 1.41 -5.76 -1.54
N LEU A 559 1.35 -5.47 -0.24
CA LEU A 559 1.04 -4.11 0.27
C LEU A 559 1.97 -3.05 -0.34
N ARG A 560 3.24 -3.41 -0.54
CA ARG A 560 4.26 -2.53 -1.13
C ARG A 560 4.07 -2.38 -2.64
N MET A 561 4.02 -3.50 -3.36
CA MET A 561 4.12 -3.48 -4.83
C MET A 561 2.78 -3.45 -5.58
N TYR A 562 1.67 -3.83 -4.93
CA TYR A 562 0.37 -4.09 -5.54
C TYR A 562 0.47 -5.18 -6.63
N ASP A 563 -0.11 -4.96 -7.81
CA ASP A 563 0.13 -5.70 -9.06
C ASP A 563 1.54 -5.50 -9.66
N GLY A 564 2.44 -4.84 -8.92
CA GLY A 564 3.78 -4.47 -9.34
C GLY A 564 3.91 -3.06 -9.89
N ARG A 565 2.84 -2.25 -10.00
CA ARG A 565 2.95 -0.83 -10.37
C ARG A 565 3.74 0.00 -9.35
N GLY A 566 3.89 -0.49 -8.11
CA GLY A 566 4.77 0.10 -7.11
C GLY A 566 6.25 -0.27 -7.25
N ALA A 567 6.62 -1.25 -8.08
CA ALA A 567 7.90 -1.93 -7.96
C ALA A 567 9.13 -1.12 -8.43
N SER A 568 8.97 -0.09 -9.26
CA SER A 568 10.08 0.80 -9.65
C SER A 568 10.54 1.75 -8.52
N ARG A 569 9.78 1.84 -7.42
CA ARG A 569 9.96 2.90 -6.42
C ARG A 569 10.91 2.45 -5.32
N ALA A 570 12.08 3.10 -5.27
CA ALA A 570 13.15 2.75 -4.33
C ALA A 570 12.68 2.74 -2.86
N TRP A 571 11.84 3.70 -2.45
CA TRP A 571 11.24 3.73 -1.10
C TRP A 571 10.38 2.51 -0.77
N LEU A 572 9.72 1.88 -1.77
CA LEU A 572 8.91 0.67 -1.58
C LEU A 572 9.75 -0.61 -1.64
N GLN A 573 10.85 -0.61 -2.38
CA GLN A 573 11.82 -1.71 -2.41
C GLN A 573 12.56 -1.87 -1.07
N GLU A 574 13.02 -0.76 -0.49
CA GLU A 574 13.78 -0.78 0.76
C GLU A 574 12.91 -0.81 2.02
N ALA A 575 11.68 -0.26 1.98
CA ALA A 575 10.74 -0.46 3.08
C ALA A 575 10.48 -1.97 3.28
N PRO A 576 10.65 -2.51 4.50
CA PRO A 576 10.54 -3.94 4.75
C PRO A 576 9.12 -4.45 4.51
N ASP A 577 9.02 -5.71 4.09
CA ASP A 577 7.78 -6.46 4.22
C ASP A 577 7.35 -6.57 5.71
N PRO A 578 6.09 -6.27 6.06
CA PRO A 578 5.67 -6.14 7.46
C PRO A 578 5.50 -7.49 8.20
N ILE A 579 5.56 -8.63 7.48
CA ILE A 579 5.41 -9.98 8.05
C ILE A 579 6.75 -10.71 8.14
N THR A 580 7.60 -10.57 7.12
CA THR A 580 8.89 -11.27 6.97
C THR A 580 10.11 -10.38 7.15
N SER A 581 9.93 -9.06 7.20
CA SER A 581 10.99 -8.04 7.17
C SER A 581 11.89 -8.06 5.91
N VAL A 582 11.49 -8.77 4.84
CA VAL A 582 12.27 -8.85 3.59
C VAL A 582 12.14 -7.57 2.76
N ALA A 583 13.27 -6.99 2.38
CA ALA A 583 13.40 -5.92 1.41
C ALA A 583 14.01 -6.43 0.09
N TRP A 584 13.85 -5.65 -1.00
CA TRP A 584 14.48 -5.80 -2.32
C TRP A 584 14.21 -7.07 -3.18
N ASP A 585 14.06 -8.26 -2.59
CA ASP A 585 13.83 -9.51 -3.34
C ASP A 585 12.35 -9.93 -3.34
N ALA A 586 11.97 -10.80 -4.29
CA ALA A 586 10.89 -11.77 -4.09
C ALA A 586 11.41 -13.01 -3.33
N TRP A 587 10.53 -13.69 -2.60
CA TRP A 587 10.83 -14.91 -1.84
C TRP A 587 9.70 -15.93 -1.98
N VAL A 588 9.98 -17.20 -1.65
CA VAL A 588 8.96 -18.24 -1.49
C VAL A 588 8.85 -18.64 -0.03
N GLU A 589 7.68 -18.44 0.58
CA GLU A 589 7.36 -18.89 1.94
C GLU A 589 7.01 -20.37 1.93
N ILE A 590 7.65 -21.12 2.83
CA ILE A 590 7.48 -22.56 3.01
C ILE A 590 7.27 -22.80 4.50
N ALA A 591 6.31 -23.64 4.88
CA ALA A 591 6.10 -23.99 6.28
C ALA A 591 7.37 -24.61 6.87
N SER A 592 7.78 -24.22 8.09
CA SER A 592 9.06 -24.66 8.69
C SER A 592 9.22 -26.19 8.76
N GLU A 593 8.13 -26.92 8.95
CA GLU A 593 8.10 -28.39 8.96
C GLU A 593 8.39 -28.97 7.57
N THR A 594 7.69 -28.46 6.55
CA THR A 594 7.89 -28.80 5.12
C THR A 594 9.29 -28.41 4.63
N ALA A 595 9.82 -27.26 5.07
CA ALA A 595 11.19 -26.86 4.76
C ALA A 595 12.22 -27.80 5.40
N LYS A 596 11.98 -28.24 6.64
CA LYS A 596 12.84 -29.20 7.36
C LYS A 596 12.83 -30.59 6.72
N SER A 597 11.67 -31.10 6.29
CA SER A 597 11.58 -32.41 5.62
C SER A 597 12.19 -32.42 4.21
N LEU A 598 12.16 -31.28 3.51
CA LEU A 598 12.78 -31.10 2.18
C LEU A 598 14.26 -30.65 2.24
N GLY A 599 14.83 -30.44 3.43
CA GLY A 599 16.21 -29.97 3.59
C GLY A 599 16.47 -28.56 3.03
N ILE A 600 15.47 -27.67 3.08
CA ILE A 600 15.51 -26.30 2.55
C ILE A 600 15.77 -25.30 3.68
N ALA A 601 16.86 -24.53 3.58
CA ALA A 601 17.21 -23.47 4.53
C ALA A 601 16.86 -22.06 3.99
N ARG A 602 16.85 -21.06 4.88
CA ARG A 602 16.60 -19.65 4.48
C ARG A 602 17.67 -19.18 3.47
N GLY A 603 17.20 -18.63 2.36
CA GLY A 603 18.02 -18.16 1.24
C GLY A 603 18.49 -19.24 0.27
N ASP A 604 18.14 -20.52 0.46
CA ASP A 604 18.35 -21.54 -0.58
C ASP A 604 17.41 -21.26 -1.76
N VAL A 605 17.91 -21.40 -2.99
CA VAL A 605 17.07 -21.19 -4.19
C VAL A 605 16.27 -22.46 -4.46
N VAL A 606 14.96 -22.28 -4.59
CA VAL A 606 13.99 -23.34 -4.84
C VAL A 606 13.27 -23.02 -6.16
N ARG A 607 13.22 -24.02 -7.04
CA ARG A 607 12.35 -24.02 -8.20
C ARG A 607 10.95 -24.42 -7.77
N VAL A 608 9.99 -23.53 -8.01
CA VAL A 608 8.55 -23.74 -7.78
C VAL A 608 7.94 -24.05 -9.13
N THR A 609 7.33 -25.23 -9.30
CA THR A 609 6.81 -25.71 -10.59
C THR A 609 5.32 -25.98 -10.52
N SER A 610 4.59 -25.55 -11.54
CA SER A 610 3.14 -25.73 -11.76
C SER A 610 2.90 -26.34 -13.15
N PRO A 611 1.65 -26.73 -13.50
CA PRO A 611 1.31 -27.10 -14.88
C PRO A 611 1.55 -25.98 -15.91
N HIS A 612 1.53 -24.72 -15.49
CA HIS A 612 1.58 -23.53 -16.38
C HIS A 612 2.99 -22.95 -16.56
N GLY A 613 3.94 -23.33 -15.70
CA GLY A 613 5.30 -22.81 -15.71
C GLY A 613 6.07 -23.07 -14.41
N ALA A 614 7.30 -22.56 -14.36
CA ALA A 614 8.15 -22.63 -13.17
C ALA A 614 8.93 -21.33 -12.95
N ILE A 615 9.18 -20.99 -11.68
CA ILE A 615 10.00 -19.83 -11.26
C ILE A 615 11.02 -20.26 -10.19
N GLU A 616 12.09 -19.48 -10.02
CA GLU A 616 13.15 -19.77 -9.04
C GLU A 616 13.35 -18.62 -8.05
N LEU A 617 13.07 -18.89 -6.78
CA LEU A 617 13.06 -17.90 -5.70
C LEU A 617 13.86 -18.38 -4.48
N PRO A 618 14.47 -17.46 -3.70
CA PRO A 618 15.03 -17.78 -2.40
C PRO A 618 13.93 -18.17 -1.39
N ALA A 619 14.16 -19.26 -0.66
CA ALA A 619 13.23 -19.75 0.35
C ALA A 619 13.25 -18.94 1.64
N TYR A 620 12.06 -18.74 2.22
CA TYR A 620 11.83 -18.22 3.56
C TYR A 620 11.02 -19.26 4.37
N PRO A 621 11.69 -20.17 5.11
CA PRO A 621 11.03 -21.04 6.08
C PRO A 621 10.34 -20.21 7.17
N THR A 622 9.05 -20.47 7.41
CA THR A 622 8.23 -19.78 8.42
C THR A 622 7.27 -20.73 9.13
N PRO A 623 7.03 -20.60 10.45
CA PRO A 623 5.99 -21.38 11.13
C PRO A 623 4.58 -20.79 10.90
N THR A 624 4.47 -19.61 10.28
CA THR A 624 3.22 -18.85 10.09
C THR A 624 2.46 -19.24 8.81
N LEU A 625 2.62 -20.49 8.36
CA LEU A 625 2.05 -21.04 7.13
C LEU A 625 1.65 -22.50 7.35
N HIS A 626 0.49 -22.91 6.83
CA HIS A 626 -0.01 -24.28 6.91
C HIS A 626 0.86 -25.26 6.08
N PRO A 627 1.23 -26.47 6.58
CA PRO A 627 2.18 -27.35 5.89
C PRO A 627 1.83 -27.79 4.46
N LYS A 628 0.54 -27.79 4.10
CA LYS A 628 0.05 -28.08 2.73
C LYS A 628 0.11 -26.86 1.77
N ALA A 629 0.69 -25.73 2.18
CA ALA A 629 0.70 -24.47 1.44
C ALA A 629 2.11 -23.95 1.12
N VAL A 630 2.20 -23.18 0.03
CA VAL A 630 3.36 -22.38 -0.38
C VAL A 630 2.86 -20.99 -0.73
N ALA A 631 3.50 -19.92 -0.25
CA ALA A 631 3.03 -18.55 -0.48
C ALA A 631 4.11 -17.66 -1.11
N ILE A 632 3.71 -16.80 -2.04
CA ILE A 632 4.62 -15.94 -2.82
C ILE A 632 3.97 -14.57 -3.05
N PRO A 633 4.67 -13.43 -2.81
CA PRO A 633 4.15 -12.10 -3.07
C PRO A 633 4.10 -11.75 -4.56
N ILE A 634 2.95 -11.28 -5.02
CA ILE A 634 2.73 -10.69 -6.34
C ILE A 634 3.43 -9.33 -6.44
N GLY A 635 3.81 -8.95 -7.66
CA GLY A 635 4.22 -7.59 -8.00
C GLY A 635 5.73 -7.34 -8.02
N HIS A 636 6.55 -8.33 -7.63
CA HIS A 636 8.00 -8.20 -7.71
C HIS A 636 8.49 -8.44 -9.16
N ARG A 637 9.07 -7.39 -9.78
CA ARG A 637 9.56 -7.39 -11.18
C ARG A 637 11.09 -7.50 -11.33
N TYR A 638 11.87 -7.25 -10.27
CA TYR A 638 13.24 -6.72 -10.42
C TYR A 638 14.41 -7.57 -9.90
N ALA A 639 15.57 -7.33 -10.51
CA ALA A 639 16.88 -7.15 -9.89
C ALA A 639 17.47 -5.86 -10.56
N ARG A 640 18.76 -5.50 -10.72
CA ARG A 640 20.13 -5.88 -10.34
C ARG A 640 21.00 -4.61 -10.61
N TYR A 641 20.82 -3.56 -9.80
CA TYR A 641 20.56 -2.17 -10.22
C TYR A 641 21.54 -1.34 -11.16
N HIS A 642 22.42 -1.91 -12.00
CA HIS A 642 23.58 -1.14 -12.52
C HIS A 642 23.85 -1.14 -14.05
N VAL A 643 22.91 -0.63 -14.87
CA VAL A 643 23.18 -0.09 -16.25
C VAL A 643 22.28 1.14 -16.53
N PRO A 644 22.81 2.36 -16.30
CA PRO A 644 22.04 3.48 -15.71
C PRO A 644 20.78 3.14 -14.87
N ARG A 645 20.92 3.30 -13.54
CA ARG A 645 19.82 3.56 -12.58
C ARG A 645 18.65 2.54 -12.58
N TYR A 646 19.05 1.29 -12.32
CA TYR A 646 18.30 0.15 -11.74
C TYR A 646 17.59 -0.72 -12.81
N VAL A 647 17.96 -2.01 -12.85
CA VAL A 647 18.26 -2.66 -14.14
C VAL A 647 18.17 -4.17 -14.17
N GLY A 648 17.75 -4.67 -15.33
CA GLY A 648 18.06 -6.03 -15.74
C GLY A 648 17.10 -7.01 -15.12
N MET A 649 15.97 -7.19 -15.80
CA MET A 649 15.04 -8.27 -15.50
C MET A 649 15.81 -9.60 -15.41
N PRO A 650 15.51 -10.46 -14.44
CA PRO A 650 15.86 -11.87 -14.57
C PRO A 650 15.30 -12.43 -15.90
N PRO A 651 15.96 -13.41 -16.54
CA PRO A 651 15.45 -14.05 -17.76
C PRO A 651 14.16 -14.86 -17.54
N THR A 652 13.70 -14.99 -16.30
CA THR A 652 12.50 -15.69 -15.85
C THR A 652 11.72 -14.81 -14.87
N SER A 653 10.39 -14.85 -14.93
CA SER A 653 9.53 -14.06 -14.02
C SER A 653 9.78 -14.39 -12.54
N GLN A 654 9.75 -13.36 -11.68
CA GLN A 654 9.67 -13.53 -10.22
C GLN A 654 8.22 -13.49 -9.69
N ASN A 655 7.24 -13.17 -10.54
CA ASN A 655 5.84 -13.00 -10.14
C ASN A 655 5.08 -14.33 -10.20
N PRO A 656 4.48 -14.79 -9.09
CA PRO A 656 3.78 -16.08 -9.02
C PRO A 656 2.56 -16.20 -9.95
N VAL A 657 2.03 -15.12 -10.52
CA VAL A 657 0.98 -15.23 -11.55
C VAL A 657 1.43 -16.03 -12.78
N ALA A 658 2.74 -16.10 -13.05
CA ALA A 658 3.31 -16.96 -14.09
C ALA A 658 3.13 -18.47 -13.84
N LEU A 659 2.72 -18.88 -12.64
CA LEU A 659 2.38 -20.25 -12.26
C LEU A 659 0.86 -20.53 -12.32
N LEU A 660 0.03 -19.50 -12.51
CA LEU A 660 -1.42 -19.61 -12.43
C LEU A 660 -2.06 -20.03 -13.75
N SER A 661 -3.16 -20.77 -13.62
CA SER A 661 -3.99 -21.21 -14.74
C SER A 661 -4.65 -20.04 -15.47
N GLY A 662 -4.78 -20.13 -16.79
CA GLY A 662 -5.49 -19.13 -17.60
C GLY A 662 -7.01 -19.22 -17.54
N ALA A 663 -7.55 -20.21 -16.82
CA ALA A 663 -8.99 -20.43 -16.70
C ALA A 663 -9.62 -19.43 -15.70
N PRO A 664 -10.69 -18.71 -16.07
CA PRO A 664 -11.48 -17.94 -15.11
C PRO A 664 -12.22 -18.87 -14.14
N GLU A 665 -12.58 -18.36 -12.96
CA GLU A 665 -13.50 -19.03 -12.03
C GLU A 665 -14.89 -19.20 -12.68
N ALA A 666 -15.52 -20.36 -12.50
CA ALA A 666 -16.62 -20.82 -13.36
C ALA A 666 -17.93 -20.02 -13.23
N LEU A 667 -18.21 -19.44 -12.06
CA LEU A 667 -19.45 -18.73 -11.76
C LEU A 667 -19.29 -17.21 -11.81
N GLY A 668 -18.20 -16.68 -11.25
CA GLY A 668 -17.92 -15.25 -11.17
C GLY A 668 -17.03 -14.70 -12.28
N GLY A 669 -16.26 -15.55 -12.95
CA GLY A 669 -15.36 -15.15 -14.03
C GLY A 669 -14.04 -14.50 -13.59
N GLY A 670 -13.68 -14.57 -12.30
CA GLY A 670 -12.48 -13.94 -11.72
C GLY A 670 -11.19 -14.76 -11.87
N VAL A 671 -10.05 -14.19 -11.44
CA VAL A 671 -8.73 -14.85 -11.40
C VAL A 671 -8.63 -15.84 -10.24
N GLN A 672 -8.10 -17.03 -10.50
CA GLN A 672 -7.89 -18.08 -9.48
C GLN A 672 -6.49 -17.97 -8.83
N TYR A 673 -6.32 -17.04 -7.87
CA TYR A 673 -5.08 -16.86 -7.11
C TYR A 673 -4.71 -18.03 -6.18
N LEU A 674 -5.70 -18.84 -5.78
CA LEU A 674 -5.55 -20.15 -5.16
C LEU A 674 -6.09 -21.23 -6.12
N GLY A 675 -5.64 -21.22 -7.38
CA GLY A 675 -6.09 -22.18 -8.42
C GLY A 675 -5.26 -23.46 -8.55
N VAL A 676 -3.99 -23.45 -8.12
CA VAL A 676 -3.00 -24.47 -8.52
C VAL A 676 -2.24 -25.10 -7.36
N ARG A 677 -1.73 -26.31 -7.60
CA ARG A 677 -0.72 -26.99 -6.77
C ARG A 677 0.65 -26.86 -7.39
N VAL A 678 1.67 -26.71 -6.55
CA VAL A 678 3.07 -26.59 -6.94
C VAL A 678 3.95 -27.65 -6.28
N THR A 679 4.99 -28.07 -7.01
CA THR A 679 6.10 -28.88 -6.48
C THR A 679 7.31 -28.00 -6.23
N LEU A 680 8.15 -28.42 -5.28
CA LEU A 680 9.34 -27.69 -4.83
C LEU A 680 10.61 -28.52 -5.09
N ALA A 681 11.59 -27.96 -5.78
CA ALA A 681 12.89 -28.60 -6.01
C ALA A 681 14.04 -27.64 -5.65
N LYS A 682 14.98 -28.11 -4.81
CA LYS A 682 16.17 -27.33 -4.43
C LYS A 682 17.15 -27.29 -5.60
N THR A 683 17.59 -26.10 -6.02
CA THR A 683 18.47 -25.95 -7.21
C THR A 683 19.97 -26.03 -6.88
N GLY A 684 20.32 -26.10 -5.59
CA GLY A 684 21.70 -26.04 -5.10
C GLY A 684 22.30 -24.63 -5.04
N ALA A 685 21.71 -23.65 -5.73
CA ALA A 685 22.10 -22.25 -5.62
C ALA A 685 21.58 -21.62 -4.32
N ARG A 686 22.24 -20.53 -3.87
CA ARG A 686 21.86 -19.78 -2.67
C ARG A 686 21.85 -18.27 -2.96
N ARG A 687 20.79 -17.58 -2.52
CA ARG A 687 20.61 -16.13 -2.66
C ARG A 687 20.13 -15.56 -1.30
N PRO A 688 21.01 -14.89 -0.52
CA PRO A 688 20.60 -14.24 0.72
C PRO A 688 19.51 -13.20 0.50
N LEU A 689 18.55 -13.15 1.43
CA LEU A 689 17.47 -12.16 1.52
C LEU A 689 17.90 -11.01 2.43
N ALA A 690 17.52 -9.77 2.08
CA ALA A 690 17.71 -8.61 2.93
C ALA A 690 16.60 -8.53 4.00
N VAL A 691 16.76 -9.26 5.10
CA VAL A 691 15.82 -9.25 6.24
C VAL A 691 16.24 -8.15 7.22
N LEU A 692 15.39 -7.14 7.44
CA LEU A 692 15.78 -5.91 8.15
C LEU A 692 15.55 -5.96 9.68
N GLN A 693 14.89 -7.00 10.18
CA GLN A 693 14.68 -7.30 11.60
C GLN A 693 15.30 -8.67 11.94
N ALA A 694 16.11 -8.74 13.00
CA ALA A 694 16.94 -9.92 13.29
C ALA A 694 16.17 -11.07 13.97
N THR A 695 15.35 -10.75 14.98
CA THR A 695 14.52 -11.67 15.78
C THR A 695 13.07 -11.19 15.78
N PHE A 696 12.12 -12.08 16.04
CA PHE A 696 10.67 -11.77 16.07
C PHE A 696 10.01 -12.13 17.42
N ASP A 697 10.66 -13.01 18.17
CA ASP A 697 10.59 -13.18 19.62
C ASP A 697 11.14 -11.95 20.38
N GLN A 698 10.66 -11.72 21.60
CA GLN A 698 11.08 -10.60 22.45
C GLN A 698 12.20 -10.96 23.44
N ASP A 699 12.57 -12.24 23.54
CA ASP A 699 13.61 -12.75 24.44
C ASP A 699 13.36 -12.32 25.90
N HIS A 700 12.09 -12.32 26.31
CA HIS A 700 11.59 -11.93 27.63
C HIS A 700 11.84 -10.47 28.04
N ARG A 701 12.13 -9.57 27.08
CA ARG A 701 12.49 -8.16 27.33
C ARG A 701 11.31 -7.18 27.44
N GLU A 702 10.07 -7.67 27.33
CA GLU A 702 8.84 -6.87 27.41
C GLU A 702 8.88 -5.55 26.61
N LEU A 703 9.32 -5.59 25.35
CA LEU A 703 9.45 -4.38 24.51
C LEU A 703 8.08 -3.89 24.05
N ALA A 704 7.29 -4.81 23.48
CA ALA A 704 5.92 -4.58 23.04
C ALA A 704 4.95 -5.23 24.03
N ARG A 705 4.60 -4.46 25.07
CA ARG A 705 3.76 -4.93 26.18
C ARG A 705 2.28 -4.97 25.81
N HIS A 706 1.58 -5.93 26.39
CA HIS A 706 0.13 -6.09 26.25
C HIS A 706 -0.58 -6.02 27.61
N VAL A 707 -1.91 -6.06 27.59
CA VAL A 707 -2.77 -6.21 28.77
C VAL A 707 -4.03 -6.97 28.39
N GLU A 708 -4.43 -7.96 29.19
CA GLU A 708 -5.66 -8.70 29.00
C GLU A 708 -6.90 -7.79 29.13
N LEU A 709 -7.92 -7.96 28.29
CA LEU A 709 -9.13 -7.11 28.27
C LEU A 709 -9.83 -7.01 29.65
N GLY A 710 -9.77 -8.08 30.45
CA GLY A 710 -10.25 -8.07 31.84
C GLY A 710 -9.45 -7.13 32.74
N ALA A 711 -8.12 -7.25 32.72
CA ALA A 711 -7.21 -6.38 33.48
C ALA A 711 -7.23 -4.92 32.97
N ALA A 712 -7.43 -4.71 31.67
CA ALA A 712 -7.57 -3.37 31.08
C ALA A 712 -8.80 -2.63 31.62
N ARG A 713 -9.92 -3.35 31.85
CA ARG A 713 -11.12 -2.81 32.52
C ARG A 713 -10.82 -2.41 33.97
N GLU A 714 -10.12 -3.26 34.70
CA GLU A 714 -9.75 -3.03 36.11
C GLU A 714 -8.79 -1.84 36.26
N GLN A 715 -7.78 -1.73 35.39
CA GLN A 715 -6.87 -0.58 35.30
C GLN A 715 -7.58 0.72 34.90
N ALA A 716 -8.57 0.65 33.99
CA ALA A 716 -9.36 1.82 33.63
C ALA A 716 -10.24 2.34 34.78
N LEU A 717 -10.63 1.48 35.73
CA LEU A 717 -11.40 1.84 36.92
C LEU A 717 -10.53 2.30 38.10
N ARG A 718 -9.36 1.67 38.31
CA ARG A 718 -8.43 2.03 39.41
C ARG A 718 -7.46 3.16 39.07
N GLY A 719 -7.32 3.51 37.80
CA GLY A 719 -6.32 4.44 37.32
C GLY A 719 -4.94 3.78 37.14
N ARG A 720 -3.93 4.61 36.88
CA ARG A 720 -2.55 4.17 36.66
C ARG A 720 -1.90 3.83 38.01
N THR A 721 -1.45 2.59 38.17
CA THR A 721 -0.55 2.19 39.27
C THR A 721 0.73 3.03 39.24
N GLU A 722 1.25 3.40 40.41
CA GLU A 722 2.43 4.25 40.53
C GLU A 722 3.63 3.67 39.75
N ALA A 723 4.43 4.57 39.18
CA ALA A 723 5.66 4.17 38.49
C ALA A 723 6.72 3.74 39.50
N HIS A 724 7.60 2.82 39.10
CA HIS A 724 8.77 2.48 39.91
C HIS A 724 9.69 3.71 40.04
N GLU A 725 10.23 3.94 41.24
CA GLU A 725 11.12 5.09 41.44
C GLU A 725 12.49 4.83 40.81
N VAL A 726 12.71 5.45 39.64
CA VAL A 726 14.02 5.46 38.97
C VAL A 726 14.97 6.38 39.74
N VAL A 727 15.76 5.78 40.62
CA VAL A 727 16.90 6.43 41.29
C VAL A 727 17.83 7.06 40.24
N THR A 728 18.18 8.33 40.42
CA THR A 728 19.04 9.05 39.47
C THR A 728 20.00 10.01 40.18
N MET A 729 21.15 10.26 39.54
CA MET A 729 22.07 11.34 39.91
C MET A 729 21.79 12.64 39.14
N TYR A 730 20.88 12.62 38.15
CA TYR A 730 20.55 13.79 37.33
C TYR A 730 19.41 14.60 37.95
N THR A 731 19.60 15.91 38.06
CA THR A 731 18.54 16.84 38.50
C THR A 731 17.38 16.87 37.49
N GLY A 732 16.15 16.98 38.00
CA GLY A 732 14.94 17.09 37.17
C GLY A 732 15.00 18.34 36.29
N GLN A 733 14.81 18.16 34.98
CA GLN A 733 15.00 19.21 33.99
C GLN A 733 13.79 20.16 33.93
N ARG A 734 14.05 21.47 33.81
CA ARG A 734 13.01 22.50 33.69
C ARG A 734 12.91 22.99 32.25
N TYR A 735 11.72 22.85 31.67
CA TYR A 735 11.42 23.25 30.30
C TYR A 735 10.63 24.58 30.33
N PRO A 736 11.24 25.73 29.98
CA PRO A 736 10.57 27.03 30.11
C PRO A 736 9.40 27.17 29.13
N GLY A 737 9.63 26.88 27.85
CA GLY A 737 8.63 26.91 26.77
C GLY A 737 7.80 25.62 26.72
N TYR A 738 7.72 25.00 25.55
CA TYR A 738 7.04 23.72 25.34
C TYR A 738 7.87 22.54 25.88
N ARG A 739 7.25 21.35 26.03
CA ARG A 739 7.97 20.06 26.13
C ARG A 739 7.41 19.12 25.08
N TRP A 740 8.13 18.94 23.98
CA TRP A 740 7.64 18.12 22.87
C TRP A 740 7.71 16.63 23.19
N GLY A 741 6.69 15.87 22.82
CA GLY A 741 6.65 14.41 23.03
C GLY A 741 5.66 13.69 22.13
N MET A 742 5.65 12.37 22.23
CA MET A 742 4.85 11.49 21.36
C MET A 742 4.24 10.31 22.13
N ALA A 743 3.01 9.96 21.80
CA ALA A 743 2.33 8.76 22.26
C ALA A 743 2.15 7.79 21.08
N VAL A 744 2.35 6.49 21.32
CA VAL A 744 2.17 5.42 20.34
C VAL A 744 1.22 4.37 20.90
N ASP A 745 0.03 4.24 20.31
CA ASP A 745 -0.90 3.17 20.69
C ASP A 745 -0.59 1.89 19.88
N VAL A 746 -0.04 0.89 20.56
CA VAL A 746 0.29 -0.41 19.96
C VAL A 746 -0.98 -1.21 19.63
N ASP A 747 -2.09 -0.92 20.30
CA ASP A 747 -3.43 -1.46 20.02
C ASP A 747 -3.90 -1.10 18.61
N ALA A 748 -3.77 0.18 18.25
CA ALA A 748 -4.17 0.71 16.96
C ALA A 748 -3.13 0.50 15.84
N CYS A 749 -1.96 -0.07 16.12
CA CYS A 749 -0.89 -0.18 15.12
C CYS A 749 -1.04 -1.44 14.26
N VAL A 750 -1.55 -1.29 13.04
CA VAL A 750 -1.79 -2.41 12.10
C VAL A 750 -0.57 -2.81 11.25
N GLY A 751 0.65 -2.41 11.62
CA GLY A 751 1.89 -2.81 10.92
C GLY A 751 2.13 -2.25 9.51
N CYS A 752 1.19 -1.46 8.94
CA CYS A 752 1.14 -1.07 7.51
C CYS A 752 2.34 -0.27 6.91
N GLY A 753 3.40 0.01 7.67
CA GLY A 753 4.65 0.62 7.17
C GLY A 753 4.57 2.06 6.63
N ALA A 754 3.40 2.66 6.45
CA ALA A 754 3.23 3.98 5.84
C ALA A 754 4.02 5.10 6.56
N CYS A 755 4.11 5.02 7.89
CA CYS A 755 4.90 5.94 8.72
C CYS A 755 6.42 5.86 8.48
N VAL A 756 6.94 4.74 7.95
CA VAL A 756 8.34 4.61 7.52
C VAL A 756 8.58 5.47 6.28
N VAL A 757 7.80 5.25 5.22
CA VAL A 757 7.97 5.96 3.95
C VAL A 757 7.59 7.45 4.05
N ALA A 758 6.59 7.81 4.84
CA ALA A 758 6.31 9.22 5.14
C ALA A 758 7.47 9.90 5.87
N CYS A 759 8.18 9.20 6.76
CA CYS A 759 9.38 9.70 7.41
C CYS A 759 10.57 9.83 6.44
N ILE A 760 10.71 8.89 5.49
CA ILE A 760 11.72 8.94 4.43
C ILE A 760 11.50 10.17 3.54
N ALA A 761 10.28 10.31 3.01
CA ALA A 761 9.88 11.39 2.11
C ALA A 761 9.99 12.79 2.75
N GLU A 762 9.50 12.93 3.99
CA GLU A 762 9.53 14.20 4.72
C GLU A 762 10.94 14.68 5.05
N ASN A 763 11.86 13.75 5.35
CA ASN A 763 13.15 14.08 5.96
C ASN A 763 14.35 13.74 5.06
N ASN A 764 14.16 13.66 3.74
CA ASN A 764 15.22 13.45 2.74
C ASN A 764 16.13 12.24 3.08
N VAL A 765 15.55 11.14 3.56
CA VAL A 765 16.31 9.95 3.94
C VAL A 765 16.77 9.22 2.67
N PRO A 766 18.07 8.89 2.53
CA PRO A 766 18.57 8.17 1.35
C PRO A 766 18.15 6.70 1.35
N VAL A 767 18.11 6.10 0.16
CA VAL A 767 17.96 4.65 -0.03
C VAL A 767 19.35 4.04 -0.20
N VAL A 768 19.64 2.95 0.53
CA VAL A 768 20.99 2.37 0.58
C VAL A 768 21.23 1.22 -0.39
N GLY A 769 20.18 0.53 -0.82
CA GLY A 769 20.27 -0.62 -1.72
C GLY A 769 20.43 -1.97 -0.99
N LYS A 770 20.06 -3.06 -1.67
CA LYS A 770 19.98 -4.41 -1.09
C LYS A 770 21.18 -4.83 -0.24
N ALA A 771 22.41 -4.63 -0.72
CA ALA A 771 23.61 -5.14 -0.07
C ALA A 771 23.85 -4.47 1.29
N GLU A 772 23.69 -3.15 1.36
CA GLU A 772 23.87 -2.36 2.57
C GLU A 772 22.71 -2.58 3.56
N ALA A 773 21.48 -2.69 3.04
CA ALA A 773 20.31 -3.04 3.84
C ALA A 773 20.44 -4.44 4.47
N ALA A 774 20.95 -5.44 3.72
CA ALA A 774 21.24 -6.78 4.23
C ALA A 774 22.40 -6.82 5.25
N TYR A 775 23.29 -5.82 5.26
CA TYR A 775 24.33 -5.64 6.29
C TYR A 775 23.82 -4.87 7.52
N GLY A 776 22.54 -4.49 7.57
CA GLY A 776 21.96 -3.71 8.68
C GLY A 776 22.31 -2.21 8.65
N ARG A 777 22.62 -1.66 7.46
CA ARG A 777 23.05 -0.25 7.27
C ARG A 777 21.95 0.66 6.70
N GLN A 778 20.70 0.21 6.61
CA GLN A 778 19.55 0.99 6.17
C GLN A 778 19.33 2.25 7.02
N VAL A 779 19.11 3.41 6.39
CA VAL A 779 19.03 4.72 7.08
C VAL A 779 17.62 5.01 7.63
N HIS A 780 16.80 3.99 7.89
CA HIS A 780 15.46 4.14 8.44
C HIS A 780 15.46 4.74 9.87
N TRP A 781 14.98 5.99 9.98
CA TRP A 781 14.78 6.75 11.23
C TRP A 781 13.64 6.23 12.11
N LEU A 782 12.64 5.64 11.47
CA LEU A 782 11.50 4.94 12.05
C LEU A 782 11.46 3.57 11.39
N ARG A 783 11.34 2.52 12.20
CA ARG A 783 11.07 1.14 11.77
C ARG A 783 9.80 0.67 12.46
N VAL A 784 9.06 -0.23 11.84
CA VAL A 784 7.95 -0.93 12.51
C VAL A 784 8.43 -2.36 12.73
N GLU A 785 8.58 -2.73 14.00
CA GLU A 785 9.02 -4.06 14.41
C GLU A 785 7.79 -4.94 14.65
N ARG A 786 7.84 -6.18 14.17
CA ARG A 786 6.81 -7.19 14.47
C ARG A 786 7.32 -8.07 15.60
N TRP A 787 6.61 -8.09 16.72
CA TRP A 787 6.91 -8.96 17.85
C TRP A 787 5.81 -10.01 18.03
N LEU A 788 6.23 -11.24 18.31
CA LEU A 788 5.38 -12.32 18.82
C LEU A 788 5.36 -12.28 20.35
N GLU A 789 4.47 -13.06 20.95
CA GLU A 789 4.52 -13.35 22.38
C GLU A 789 5.37 -14.61 22.64
N ASP A 790 6.33 -14.52 23.56
CA ASP A 790 7.29 -15.59 23.82
C ASP A 790 6.58 -16.88 24.30
N GLY A 791 7.06 -18.04 23.83
CA GLY A 791 6.57 -19.35 24.25
C GLY A 791 5.20 -19.79 23.69
N LYS A 792 4.38 -18.90 23.12
CA LYS A 792 3.02 -19.22 22.63
C LYS A 792 2.92 -19.76 21.18
N GLY A 793 4.04 -19.94 20.48
CA GLY A 793 4.07 -20.54 19.14
C GLY A 793 3.60 -19.61 18.00
N PRO A 794 3.29 -20.13 16.79
CA PRO A 794 2.95 -19.30 15.63
C PRO A 794 1.55 -18.66 15.70
N GLU A 795 0.68 -19.20 16.54
CA GLU A 795 -0.68 -18.70 16.80
C GLU A 795 -0.70 -17.66 17.95
N ALA A 796 0.47 -17.27 18.47
CA ALA A 796 0.63 -16.20 19.44
C ALA A 796 0.12 -14.84 18.91
N PRO A 797 -0.36 -13.95 19.79
CA PRO A 797 -0.68 -12.57 19.44
C PRO A 797 0.52 -11.86 18.81
N ASN A 798 0.26 -10.98 17.84
CA ASN A 798 1.27 -10.13 17.24
C ASN A 798 1.13 -8.68 17.73
N PHE A 799 2.28 -8.05 17.92
CA PHE A 799 2.42 -6.65 18.31
C PHE A 799 3.25 -5.92 17.25
N PHE A 800 2.69 -4.89 16.62
CA PHE A 800 3.41 -4.03 15.69
C PHE A 800 3.85 -2.75 16.40
N MET A 801 5.15 -2.53 16.47
CA MET A 801 5.74 -1.48 17.31
C MET A 801 6.56 -0.49 16.48
N PRO A 802 6.06 0.74 16.26
CA PRO A 802 6.84 1.82 15.68
C PRO A 802 8.00 2.22 16.62
N MET A 803 9.24 1.93 16.21
CA MET A 803 10.46 2.22 16.95
C MET A 803 11.28 3.30 16.23
N PHE A 804 11.57 4.37 16.94
CA PHE A 804 12.24 5.59 16.45
C PHE A 804 12.94 6.30 17.62
N CYS A 805 13.54 7.47 17.39
CA CYS A 805 14.21 8.21 18.47
C CYS A 805 13.26 8.56 19.62
N GLN A 806 13.61 8.13 20.82
CA GLN A 806 12.81 8.27 22.04
C GLN A 806 12.94 9.65 22.71
N HIS A 807 13.79 10.56 22.20
CA HIS A 807 14.01 11.93 22.72
C HIS A 807 14.12 12.00 24.26
N CYS A 808 15.00 11.16 24.80
CA CYS A 808 15.25 10.94 26.23
C CYS A 808 15.70 12.20 27.02
N GLU A 809 15.16 12.40 28.23
CA GLU A 809 15.63 13.41 29.20
C GLU A 809 16.94 13.00 29.89
N VAL A 810 17.30 11.72 29.88
CA VAL A 810 18.64 11.25 30.23
C VAL A 810 19.16 10.46 29.02
N ALA A 811 19.51 11.17 27.95
CA ALA A 811 19.93 10.59 26.68
C ALA A 811 21.41 10.11 26.73
N PRO A 812 21.71 8.79 26.83
CA PRO A 812 23.08 8.30 26.86
C PRO A 812 23.88 8.60 25.57
N CYS A 813 23.19 8.93 24.47
CA CYS A 813 23.78 9.29 23.19
C CYS A 813 24.16 10.78 23.02
N GLU A 814 23.91 11.63 24.03
CA GLU A 814 24.41 13.02 24.08
C GLU A 814 25.88 13.10 24.56
N PRO A 815 26.24 12.67 25.80
CA PRO A 815 27.57 12.93 26.37
C PRO A 815 28.71 12.18 25.67
N VAL A 816 28.42 11.11 24.93
CA VAL A 816 29.42 10.37 24.12
C VAL A 816 29.76 11.05 22.78
N CYS A 817 29.25 12.26 22.52
CA CYS A 817 29.54 13.02 21.31
C CYS A 817 30.65 14.07 21.57
N PRO A 818 31.94 13.80 21.22
CA PRO A 818 33.08 14.66 21.59
C PRO A 818 33.09 16.04 20.91
N VAL A 819 32.13 16.31 20.02
CA VAL A 819 31.99 17.56 19.25
C VAL A 819 30.64 18.24 19.46
N PHE A 820 29.80 17.74 20.37
CA PHE A 820 28.44 18.25 20.65
C PHE A 820 27.49 18.29 19.44
N ALA A 821 27.67 17.38 18.48
CA ALA A 821 26.74 17.22 17.35
C ALA A 821 25.40 16.59 17.77
N ALA A 822 25.38 15.81 18.84
CA ALA A 822 24.18 15.43 19.57
C ALA A 822 24.10 16.30 20.84
N TYR A 823 22.95 16.93 21.05
CA TYR A 823 22.69 17.86 22.16
C TYR A 823 21.20 17.88 22.48
N ARG A 824 20.76 18.73 23.41
CA ARG A 824 19.34 18.91 23.76
C ARG A 824 18.88 20.35 23.62
N THR A 825 17.64 20.56 23.22
CA THR A 825 16.99 21.89 23.23
C THR A 825 16.25 22.14 24.54
N ASP A 826 15.98 23.41 24.83
CA ASP A 826 15.17 23.87 25.97
C ASP A 826 13.69 23.39 25.91
N GLU A 827 13.30 22.73 24.82
CA GLU A 827 11.96 22.15 24.60
C GLU A 827 11.94 20.61 24.71
N GLY A 828 13.04 20.01 25.18
CA GLY A 828 13.17 18.57 25.42
C GLY A 828 13.52 17.73 24.19
N LEU A 829 13.73 18.34 23.03
CA LEU A 829 14.14 17.60 21.84
C LEU A 829 15.63 17.26 21.90
N ASN A 830 15.95 16.00 21.66
CA ASN A 830 17.32 15.60 21.33
C ASN A 830 17.64 16.10 19.91
N GLY A 831 18.60 17.02 19.80
CA GLY A 831 19.08 17.57 18.55
C GLY A 831 20.08 16.66 17.83
N GLN A 832 20.20 16.85 16.51
CA GLN A 832 21.27 16.29 15.70
C GLN A 832 21.75 17.36 14.71
N VAL A 833 22.92 17.91 14.96
CA VAL A 833 23.58 18.90 14.11
C VAL A 833 24.41 18.15 13.08
N TYR A 834 23.92 18.05 11.84
CA TYR A 834 24.51 17.18 10.81
C TYR A 834 25.93 17.59 10.44
N ASN A 835 26.15 18.87 10.11
CA ASN A 835 27.45 19.44 9.74
C ASN A 835 28.49 19.48 10.87
N ARG A 836 28.08 19.23 12.12
CA ARG A 836 29.01 19.10 13.27
C ARG A 836 29.45 17.65 13.51
N CYS A 837 28.82 16.66 12.87
CA CYS A 837 29.08 15.25 13.13
C CYS A 837 30.36 14.75 12.43
N VAL A 838 31.43 14.52 13.21
CA VAL A 838 32.72 13.98 12.71
C VAL A 838 32.78 12.44 12.66
N GLY A 839 31.63 11.77 12.61
CA GLY A 839 31.54 10.34 12.28
C GLY A 839 32.09 9.32 13.29
N THR A 840 32.28 9.68 14.56
CA THR A 840 32.78 8.73 15.59
C THR A 840 31.83 7.55 15.87
N ARG A 841 30.56 7.63 15.47
CA ARG A 841 29.48 6.62 15.63
C ARG A 841 29.11 6.22 17.07
N TYR A 842 29.86 6.63 18.09
CA TYR A 842 29.65 6.20 19.49
C TYR A 842 28.22 6.52 20.02
N CYS A 843 27.61 7.61 19.57
CA CYS A 843 26.21 7.96 19.89
C CYS A 843 25.15 7.02 19.29
N GLY A 844 25.52 6.11 18.38
CA GLY A 844 24.66 4.99 17.92
C GLY A 844 24.84 3.71 18.75
N ASN A 845 26.06 3.47 19.26
CA ASN A 845 26.33 2.34 20.17
C ASN A 845 25.68 2.61 21.53
N ASN A 846 25.88 3.79 22.10
CA ASN A 846 25.34 4.18 23.41
C ASN A 846 23.87 4.63 23.34
N CYS A 847 23.10 4.15 22.35
CA CYS A 847 21.67 4.40 22.21
C CYS A 847 20.95 3.06 22.29
N PRO A 848 20.28 2.71 23.41
CA PRO A 848 19.80 1.35 23.66
C PRO A 848 18.75 0.87 22.65
N TYR A 849 18.03 1.80 22.01
CA TYR A 849 17.05 1.51 20.96
C TYR A 849 17.68 1.28 19.55
N HIS A 850 18.98 1.58 19.40
CA HIS A 850 19.73 1.62 18.13
C HIS A 850 18.98 2.34 16.98
N VAL A 851 18.50 3.55 17.28
CA VAL A 851 17.70 4.43 16.40
C VAL A 851 18.47 5.64 15.84
N ARG A 852 19.79 5.70 16.05
CA ARG A 852 20.66 6.54 15.20
C ARG A 852 21.15 5.72 14.01
N ARG A 853 21.22 6.35 12.84
CA ARG A 853 21.64 5.75 11.56
C ARG A 853 22.85 6.51 11.02
N PHE A 854 23.76 5.83 10.34
CA PHE A 854 25.01 6.41 9.88
C PHE A 854 25.08 6.36 8.34
N ASN A 855 25.49 7.47 7.72
CA ASN A 855 25.75 7.51 6.29
C ASN A 855 27.11 6.86 5.99
N TRP A 856 27.08 5.63 5.48
CA TRP A 856 28.29 4.87 5.12
C TRP A 856 28.89 5.31 3.78
N TYR A 857 28.11 6.02 2.96
CA TYR A 857 28.46 6.52 1.62
C TYR A 857 27.83 7.89 1.40
N ASN A 858 28.24 8.58 0.31
CA ASN A 858 27.39 9.61 -0.28
C ASN A 858 26.35 8.87 -1.16
N TYR A 859 25.08 9.09 -0.89
CA TYR A 859 23.98 8.50 -1.65
C TYR A 859 23.53 9.48 -2.75
N ASP A 860 23.42 8.98 -3.98
CA ASP A 860 23.01 9.77 -5.16
C ASP A 860 21.49 10.03 -5.14
N PHE A 861 21.09 11.25 -5.51
CA PHE A 861 19.70 11.60 -5.78
C PHE A 861 19.60 11.89 -7.29
N PRO A 862 19.06 10.94 -8.08
CA PRO A 862 19.29 10.90 -9.52
C PRO A 862 18.29 11.74 -10.33
N GLU A 863 18.77 12.69 -11.16
CA GLU A 863 17.90 13.56 -11.98
C GLU A 863 16.72 12.83 -12.66
N PRO A 864 15.45 13.27 -12.47
CA PRO A 864 14.99 14.45 -11.71
C PRO A 864 14.53 14.16 -10.25
N LEU A 865 15.01 13.08 -9.62
CA LEU A 865 14.52 12.58 -8.32
C LEU A 865 14.88 13.48 -7.13
N GLU A 866 15.95 14.25 -7.23
CA GLU A 866 16.31 15.33 -6.28
C GLU A 866 15.26 16.46 -6.24
N VAL A 867 14.47 16.64 -7.31
CA VAL A 867 13.37 17.63 -7.34
C VAL A 867 12.28 17.28 -6.31
N GLN A 868 12.19 16.04 -5.81
CA GLN A 868 11.27 15.71 -4.71
C GLN A 868 11.72 16.24 -3.34
N LEU A 869 13.00 16.63 -3.16
CA LEU A 869 13.60 16.81 -1.83
C LEU A 869 13.01 18.02 -1.09
N ASN A 870 12.65 17.80 0.18
CA ASN A 870 12.12 18.82 1.07
C ASN A 870 13.19 19.90 1.32
N PRO A 871 12.99 21.17 0.90
CA PRO A 871 14.01 22.22 1.07
C PRO A 871 14.27 22.56 2.54
N ASP A 872 13.32 22.26 3.43
CA ASP A 872 13.41 22.61 4.85
C ASP A 872 14.29 21.62 5.66
N VAL A 873 14.87 20.60 5.01
CA VAL A 873 15.67 19.54 5.65
C VAL A 873 16.98 19.31 4.91
N THR A 874 18.11 19.50 5.61
CA THR A 874 19.47 19.23 5.09
C THR A 874 19.57 17.84 4.46
N VAL A 875 20.11 17.72 3.25
CA VAL A 875 20.54 16.44 2.66
C VAL A 875 21.90 16.07 3.27
N ARG A 876 22.06 14.84 3.76
CA ARG A 876 23.28 14.44 4.49
C ARG A 876 24.31 13.79 3.56
N GLN A 877 25.56 13.88 3.99
CA GLN A 877 26.73 13.29 3.33
C GLN A 877 27.28 12.12 4.16
N LEU A 878 28.21 11.38 3.56
CA LEU A 878 29.11 10.41 4.18
C LEU A 878 29.60 10.87 5.57
N GLY A 879 29.63 9.96 6.53
CA GLY A 879 30.20 10.21 7.87
C GLY A 879 29.24 10.86 8.86
N VAL A 880 28.03 11.26 8.44
CA VAL A 880 27.06 11.92 9.31
C VAL A 880 26.13 10.90 9.99
N MET A 881 25.90 11.08 11.30
CA MET A 881 24.85 10.41 12.05
C MET A 881 23.50 11.14 11.92
N GLU A 882 22.44 10.36 11.77
CA GLU A 882 21.05 10.78 11.66
C GLU A 882 20.17 10.08 12.69
N LYS A 883 18.95 10.59 12.86
CA LYS A 883 17.89 9.99 13.70
C LYS A 883 16.57 10.72 13.46
N CYS A 884 15.44 10.14 13.91
CA CYS A 884 14.19 10.89 14.02
C CYS A 884 14.38 12.20 14.82
N THR A 885 13.89 13.31 14.26
CA THR A 885 13.97 14.68 14.82
C THR A 885 12.65 15.18 15.43
N MET A 886 11.63 14.32 15.50
CA MET A 886 10.21 14.73 15.65
C MET A 886 9.74 15.69 14.54
N CYS A 887 10.32 15.61 13.34
CA CYS A 887 10.08 16.53 12.23
C CYS A 887 10.29 18.00 12.64
N ILE A 888 11.47 18.31 13.21
CA ILE A 888 11.84 19.66 13.71
C ILE A 888 11.49 20.81 12.75
N GLN A 889 11.60 20.61 11.44
CA GLN A 889 11.19 21.57 10.41
C GLN A 889 9.70 21.95 10.50
N ARG A 890 8.82 21.00 10.82
CA ARG A 890 7.38 21.24 11.06
C ARG A 890 7.13 21.89 12.42
N ILE A 891 7.91 21.53 13.44
CA ILE A 891 7.85 22.18 14.76
C ILE A 891 8.19 23.67 14.62
N MET A 892 9.26 23.99 13.89
CA MET A 892 9.64 25.38 13.63
C MET A 892 8.59 26.12 12.79
N ALA A 893 8.10 25.52 11.69
CA ALA A 893 7.06 26.15 10.86
C ALA A 893 5.75 26.42 11.62
N GLY A 894 5.26 25.46 12.42
CA GLY A 894 4.06 25.63 13.23
C GLY A 894 4.24 26.64 14.38
N LYS A 895 5.44 26.70 14.99
CA LYS A 895 5.79 27.74 15.96
C LYS A 895 5.86 29.12 15.33
N ASP A 896 6.50 29.25 14.17
CA ASP A 896 6.58 30.54 13.48
C ASP A 896 5.20 31.03 13.05
N HIS A 897 4.33 30.15 12.53
CA HIS A 897 2.95 30.49 12.22
C HIS A 897 2.16 30.95 13.45
N ALA A 898 2.18 30.15 14.54
CA ALA A 898 1.46 30.50 15.76
C ALA A 898 1.98 31.78 16.43
N HIS A 899 3.31 32.02 16.44
CA HIS A 899 3.92 33.14 17.15
C HIS A 899 4.07 34.43 16.34
N ARG A 900 4.34 34.35 15.04
CA ARG A 900 4.57 35.54 14.18
C ARG A 900 3.28 35.98 13.50
N ASP A 901 2.59 35.04 12.86
CA ASP A 901 1.40 35.34 12.05
C ASP A 901 0.18 35.53 12.96
N GLU A 902 -0.13 34.52 13.78
CA GLU A 902 -1.32 34.50 14.65
C GLU A 902 -1.08 35.04 16.08
N LYS A 903 0.17 35.39 16.43
CA LYS A 903 0.58 36.07 17.69
C LYS A 903 0.06 35.42 18.99
N ARG A 904 0.05 34.09 19.02
CA ARG A 904 -0.46 33.23 20.09
C ARG A 904 0.56 32.17 20.51
N VAL A 905 0.18 31.28 21.42
CA VAL A 905 0.91 30.02 21.67
C VAL A 905 0.47 28.92 20.69
N VAL A 906 1.31 27.92 20.50
CA VAL A 906 0.97 26.70 19.76
C VAL A 906 -0.10 25.90 20.53
N ARG A 907 -1.09 25.41 19.79
CA ARG A 907 -2.24 24.59 20.24
C ARG A 907 -2.04 23.13 19.80
N ASP A 908 -2.73 22.20 20.46
CA ASP A 908 -2.77 20.81 19.99
C ASP A 908 -3.32 20.74 18.55
N GLY A 909 -2.67 19.92 17.70
CA GLY A 909 -2.99 19.81 16.28
C GLY A 909 -2.34 20.84 15.33
N ASP A 910 -1.77 21.96 15.80
CA ASP A 910 -1.04 22.91 14.92
C ASP A 910 0.17 22.26 14.23
N ILE A 911 0.85 21.35 14.93
CA ILE A 911 2.05 20.65 14.44
C ILE A 911 1.73 19.16 14.32
N VAL A 912 1.59 18.69 13.08
CA VAL A 912 1.38 17.27 12.79
C VAL A 912 2.63 16.68 12.14
N THR A 913 3.25 15.70 12.80
CA THR A 913 4.45 15.00 12.29
C THR A 913 4.10 14.10 11.10
N ALA A 914 5.01 13.87 10.15
CA ALA A 914 4.70 13.08 8.95
C ALA A 914 4.31 11.61 9.26
N CYS A 915 4.86 11.02 10.34
CA CYS A 915 4.50 9.68 10.79
C CYS A 915 3.11 9.60 11.46
N GLN A 916 2.68 10.68 12.12
CA GLN A 916 1.31 10.86 12.64
C GLN A 916 0.32 11.10 11.51
N GLN A 917 0.59 12.08 10.63
CA GLN A 917 -0.33 12.53 9.60
C GLN A 917 -0.71 11.40 8.63
N THR A 918 0.26 10.61 8.20
CA THR A 918 0.00 9.50 7.26
C THR A 918 -0.78 8.33 7.87
N CYS A 919 -0.85 8.23 9.21
CA CYS A 919 -1.24 7.01 9.90
C CYS A 919 -2.77 6.75 9.79
N PRO A 920 -3.22 5.71 9.05
CA PRO A 920 -4.65 5.49 8.80
C PRO A 920 -5.45 5.20 10.07
N THR A 921 -4.80 4.59 11.06
CA THR A 921 -5.38 4.22 12.36
C THR A 921 -5.12 5.25 13.46
N ARG A 922 -4.37 6.33 13.16
CA ARG A 922 -3.97 7.38 14.11
C ARG A 922 -3.21 6.87 15.34
N ALA A 923 -2.51 5.74 15.20
CA ALA A 923 -1.72 5.10 16.27
C ALA A 923 -0.55 5.94 16.81
N ILE A 924 -0.10 6.98 16.09
CA ILE A 924 0.96 7.89 16.53
C ILE A 924 0.34 9.27 16.77
N THR A 925 0.58 9.86 17.94
CA THR A 925 0.15 11.23 18.31
C THR A 925 1.33 12.03 18.84
N PHE A 926 1.64 13.18 18.24
CA PHE A 926 2.65 14.13 18.73
C PHE A 926 1.97 15.39 19.30
N GLY A 927 2.61 16.05 20.27
CA GLY A 927 2.14 17.32 20.81
C GLY A 927 3.01 17.84 21.98
N ASN A 928 2.47 18.80 22.73
CA ASN A 928 3.12 19.42 23.89
C ASN A 928 2.73 18.70 25.20
N LEU A 929 3.68 18.00 25.83
CA LEU A 929 3.50 17.33 27.13
C LEU A 929 3.26 18.30 28.31
N LYS A 930 3.53 19.60 28.15
CA LYS A 930 3.18 20.64 29.15
C LYS A 930 1.75 21.18 29.00
N ASP A 931 0.98 20.68 28.04
CA ASP A 931 -0.44 21.01 27.87
C ASP A 931 -1.28 19.79 28.26
N ASP A 932 -1.88 19.81 29.45
CA ASP A 932 -2.74 18.74 29.97
C ASP A 932 -4.05 18.61 29.18
N SER A 933 -4.43 19.63 28.39
CA SER A 933 -5.56 19.55 27.48
C SER A 933 -5.20 18.84 26.16
N SER A 934 -3.90 18.70 25.84
CA SER A 934 -3.46 18.05 24.60
C SER A 934 -3.78 16.55 24.57
N THR A 935 -3.98 16.05 23.35
CA THR A 935 -4.23 14.62 23.09
C THR A 935 -3.03 13.77 23.52
N VAL A 936 -1.80 14.26 23.33
CA VAL A 936 -0.60 13.52 23.74
C VAL A 936 -0.49 13.40 25.27
N SER A 937 -0.74 14.46 26.05
CA SER A 937 -0.65 14.39 27.52
C SER A 937 -1.68 13.42 28.10
N LYS A 938 -2.92 13.46 27.58
CA LYS A 938 -3.98 12.51 27.95
C LYS A 938 -3.60 11.05 27.67
N LEU A 939 -2.91 10.78 26.56
CA LEU A 939 -2.40 9.44 26.25
C LEU A 939 -1.23 9.05 27.17
N THR A 940 -0.27 9.95 27.46
CA THR A 940 0.85 9.62 28.38
C THR A 940 0.41 9.36 29.83
N HIS A 941 -0.75 9.88 30.24
CA HIS A 941 -1.36 9.61 31.55
C HIS A 941 -2.30 8.39 31.59
N SER A 942 -2.56 7.74 30.45
CA SER A 942 -3.39 6.52 30.37
C SER A 942 -2.88 5.39 31.28
N PRO A 943 -3.76 4.60 31.94
CA PRO A 943 -3.35 3.39 32.65
C PRO A 943 -2.65 2.36 31.75
N ARG A 944 -2.93 2.35 30.43
CA ARG A 944 -2.21 1.50 29.46
C ARG A 944 -0.78 1.97 29.18
N ALA A 945 -0.37 3.18 29.61
CA ALA A 945 0.91 3.78 29.25
C ALA A 945 2.13 3.10 29.93
N TYR A 946 3.23 3.03 29.19
CA TYR A 946 4.56 2.63 29.66
C TYR A 946 5.65 3.33 28.84
N GLN A 947 6.88 3.35 29.35
CA GLN A 947 8.07 3.72 28.58
C GLN A 947 8.89 2.46 28.29
N VAL A 948 9.66 2.49 27.20
CA VAL A 948 10.40 1.32 26.71
C VAL A 948 11.82 1.39 27.23
N LEU A 949 12.30 0.30 27.84
CA LEU A 949 13.56 0.27 28.60
C LEU A 949 13.62 1.37 29.68
N ASP A 950 12.51 1.51 30.43
CA ASP A 950 12.32 2.50 31.49
C ASP A 950 13.27 2.24 32.67
N GLU A 951 13.57 0.96 32.91
CA GLU A 951 14.54 0.46 33.89
C GLU A 951 16.00 0.92 33.62
N LEU A 952 16.31 1.42 32.41
CA LEU A 952 17.59 2.08 32.11
C LEU A 952 17.63 3.55 32.55
N GLY A 953 16.52 4.09 33.08
CA GLY A 953 16.38 5.44 33.58
C GLY A 953 16.56 6.56 32.55
N THR A 954 16.44 6.25 31.25
CA THR A 954 16.68 7.24 30.18
C THR A 954 15.59 8.32 30.08
N ARG A 955 14.43 8.12 30.74
CA ARG A 955 13.27 9.03 30.72
C ARG A 955 12.87 9.47 29.30
N PRO A 956 12.39 8.56 28.42
CA PRO A 956 11.88 8.91 27.09
C PRO A 956 10.91 10.10 27.07
N GLY A 957 10.99 10.91 26.01
CA GLY A 957 9.93 11.84 25.58
C GLY A 957 8.80 11.15 24.80
N VAL A 958 8.81 9.82 24.77
CA VAL A 958 7.85 8.97 24.06
C VAL A 958 7.23 7.98 25.05
N SER A 959 5.91 7.77 24.96
CA SER A 959 5.23 6.72 25.72
C SER A 959 4.46 5.80 24.78
N TYR A 960 4.39 4.52 25.12
CA TYR A 960 3.64 3.51 24.39
C TYR A 960 2.41 3.10 25.20
N LEU A 961 1.29 2.81 24.55
CA LEU A 961 0.15 2.17 25.19
C LEU A 961 0.19 0.67 24.92
N ARG A 962 -0.03 -0.13 25.96
CA ARG A 962 -0.13 -1.60 25.87
C ARG A 962 -1.23 -2.00 24.88
N LYS A 963 -0.96 -2.95 23.98
CA LYS A 963 -2.02 -3.59 23.17
C LYS A 963 -2.99 -4.32 24.09
N VAL A 964 -4.29 -4.23 23.82
CA VAL A 964 -5.30 -5.01 24.54
C VAL A 964 -5.46 -6.36 23.82
N VAL A 965 -5.40 -7.44 24.58
CA VAL A 965 -5.51 -8.81 24.08
C VAL A 965 -6.66 -9.55 24.78
N ARG A 966 -6.97 -10.75 24.28
CA ARG A 966 -8.02 -11.63 24.80
C ARG A 966 -7.42 -12.94 25.28
N ALA A 967 -7.84 -13.39 26.45
CA ALA A 967 -7.45 -14.66 27.01
C ALA A 967 -7.82 -15.81 26.05
N ALA A 968 -6.91 -16.78 25.92
CA ALA A 968 -7.09 -17.93 25.05
C ALA A 968 -8.37 -18.70 25.42
N GLY A 969 -9.29 -18.85 24.45
CA GLY A 969 -10.60 -19.49 24.66
C GLY A 969 -11.74 -18.55 25.06
N HIS A 970 -11.55 -17.23 25.05
CA HIS A 970 -12.58 -16.22 25.36
C HIS A 970 -12.70 -15.15 24.25
N ALA A 971 -12.99 -15.60 23.02
CA ALA A 971 -13.22 -14.76 21.82
C ALA A 971 -14.69 -14.34 21.66
#